data_AF-A0A1W9L849-F1
#
_entry.id   AF-A0A1W9L849-F1
#
_cell.length_a   1.000
_cell.length_b   1.000
_cell.length_c   1.000
_cell.angle_alpha   90.00
_cell.angle_beta   90.00
_cell.angle_gamma   90.00
#
_symmetry.space_group_name_H-M   'P 1'
#
loop_
_entity.id
_entity.type
_entity.pdbx_description
1 polymer ?
#
loop_
_entity_poly.entity_id
_entity_poly.type
_entity_poly.pdbx_seq_one_letter_code
_entity_poly.pdbx_strand_id
1 'polypeptide(L)'
;MKVSGFLHLGVGSILFLFLVGFVGGLVSGFIGSGGAFVLTPAMMSMGVPAIVAVASNMCHKFPKALVGAIKRAKYGQVDVKLGIILGISAEIGVLVGAGIQTHIKEAFGNAGSNLYVSFVFVVVLAIVGGYVLYDAWKIYHSANPEEEQVSKLARWVQSKRIPGTMMYFKSIDTEISVLFTIPAGFFTGMLAATIAVGGFIGVPSMIYLFGVPSIMASATELVIAFIMGMGGSIKFAWEGFVDIRLAMIILAGSLFGIQLGAIGTTYVKPYMVKVVMGIIMILVLFSRGFMIPVYLSDLDYINRLSVGTAHIFSGVSYTLLIFALLTGGVIIFTALWRGRREHLQLLRTQETAAFSQSFSLPVANEINDIQLSPLGKFNRILLVTDGSEFSTGATREAIKLAQKTSKQLYVMSVVRTNPEYESLAPQLLEKEQKAAINVLEQVKTTAEQANLTCEALLRHGEEVHQEIVEEAEKSRMDIIIMGRRGKTGLLRLMMGSTTAKVIGSTLCSILVVPRAGQLAGKSILLAVDGSRYSDVAAVAAINIAKHLQAPIEVMTVVDVGQGHQTEAAVIVERIKTLITNEGIDVESLIVNGRPAESIVDTAKKRGTDLIVVGSHGRTGLEKVLMGSVSDRVIGLAECAVLIVKTY
;
A
#
# COMPACT_ATOMS: atom_id res chain seq x y z
N MET A 1 -24.65 -38.77 8.85
CA MET A 1 -24.57 -37.34 9.23
C MET A 1 -25.75 -36.60 8.60
N LYS A 2 -26.83 -36.30 9.34
CA LYS A 2 -27.95 -35.49 8.83
C LYS A 2 -27.53 -34.02 8.89
N VAL A 3 -27.03 -33.47 7.78
CA VAL A 3 -26.74 -32.04 7.62
C VAL A 3 -28.07 -31.28 7.62
N SER A 4 -28.57 -30.96 8.81
CA SER A 4 -29.86 -30.30 9.02
C SER A 4 -29.62 -28.97 9.74
N GLY A 5 -29.63 -27.87 8.99
CA GLY A 5 -29.41 -26.54 9.56
C GLY A 5 -28.86 -25.46 8.62
N PHE A 6 -28.60 -25.77 7.34
CA PHE A 6 -28.14 -24.77 6.39
C PHE A 6 -29.29 -23.91 5.86
N LEU A 7 -29.00 -22.62 5.67
CA LEU A 7 -29.97 -21.64 5.19
C LEU A 7 -30.41 -21.98 3.76
N HIS A 8 -31.70 -21.85 3.48
CA HIS A 8 -32.21 -21.89 2.12
C HIS A 8 -31.87 -20.57 1.41
N LEU A 9 -31.11 -20.65 0.31
CA LEU A 9 -30.61 -19.47 -0.40
C LEU A 9 -31.54 -19.08 -1.54
N GLY A 10 -32.46 -18.14 -1.28
CA GLY A 10 -33.19 -17.41 -2.31
C GLY A 10 -32.44 -16.17 -2.81
N VAL A 11 -32.90 -15.57 -3.91
CA VAL A 11 -32.28 -14.36 -4.51
C VAL A 11 -32.12 -13.23 -3.49
N GLY A 12 -33.15 -12.97 -2.68
CA GLY A 12 -33.09 -11.93 -1.64
C GLY A 12 -32.02 -12.19 -0.57
N SER A 13 -31.91 -13.44 -0.09
CA SER A 13 -30.86 -13.80 0.88
C SER A 13 -29.45 -13.73 0.29
N ILE A 14 -29.28 -14.05 -1.00
CA ILE A 14 -27.98 -13.95 -1.69
C ILE A 14 -27.57 -12.48 -1.80
N LEU A 15 -28.47 -11.61 -2.27
CA LEU A 15 -28.22 -10.17 -2.38
C LEU A 15 -27.90 -9.54 -1.02
N PHE A 16 -28.66 -9.92 0.01
CA PHE A 16 -28.40 -9.47 1.37
C PHE A 16 -27.03 -9.92 1.88
N LEU A 17 -26.68 -11.22 1.76
CA LEU A 17 -25.37 -11.74 2.17
C LEU A 17 -24.22 -11.11 1.40
N PHE A 18 -24.41 -10.83 0.10
CA PHE A 18 -23.43 -10.11 -0.70
C PHE A 18 -23.25 -8.68 -0.19
N LEU A 19 -24.33 -7.95 0.11
CA LEU A 19 -24.28 -6.59 0.64
C LEU A 19 -23.67 -6.52 2.03
N VAL A 20 -24.07 -7.40 2.95
CA VAL A 20 -23.46 -7.51 4.28
C VAL A 20 -21.99 -7.91 4.13
N GLY A 21 -21.67 -8.82 3.21
CA GLY A 21 -20.30 -9.15 2.84
C GLY A 21 -19.51 -7.93 2.39
N PHE A 22 -20.07 -7.11 1.49
CA PHE A 22 -19.47 -5.86 1.03
C PHE A 22 -19.20 -4.87 2.16
N VAL A 23 -20.20 -4.58 3.00
CA VAL A 23 -20.02 -3.66 4.14
C VAL A 23 -19.06 -4.24 5.18
N GLY A 24 -19.16 -5.53 5.48
CA GLY A 24 -18.23 -6.23 6.35
C GLY A 24 -16.80 -6.20 5.81
N GLY A 25 -16.64 -6.31 4.49
CA GLY A 25 -15.36 -6.11 3.81
C GLY A 25 -14.84 -4.68 3.93
N LEU A 26 -15.71 -3.69 3.75
CA LEU A 26 -15.38 -2.27 3.90
C LEU A 26 -14.91 -1.96 5.33
N VAL A 27 -15.63 -2.44 6.34
CA VAL A 27 -15.24 -2.33 7.75
C VAL A 27 -13.93 -3.10 8.01
N SER A 28 -13.76 -4.29 7.43
CA SER A 28 -12.54 -5.08 7.55
C SER A 28 -11.32 -4.39 6.93
N GLY A 29 -11.46 -3.77 5.76
CA GLY A 29 -10.38 -3.02 5.12
C GLY A 29 -10.04 -1.75 5.90
N PHE A 30 -11.04 -1.14 6.54
CA PHE A 30 -10.88 0.09 7.31
C PHE A 30 -10.27 -0.11 8.70
N ILE A 31 -10.65 -1.19 9.40
CA ILE A 31 -10.26 -1.46 10.79
C ILE A 31 -9.16 -2.52 10.89
N GLY A 32 -9.15 -3.50 9.97
CA GLY A 32 -8.25 -4.65 9.99
C GLY A 32 -8.72 -5.84 10.85
N SER A 33 -9.89 -5.77 11.50
CA SER A 33 -10.39 -6.83 12.41
C SER A 33 -11.16 -7.98 11.73
N GLY A 34 -11.32 -7.94 10.40
CA GLY A 34 -11.93 -9.04 9.62
C GLY A 34 -13.44 -8.92 9.36
N GLY A 35 -14.11 -7.85 9.79
CA GLY A 35 -15.56 -7.59 9.53
C GLY A 35 -16.55 -8.59 10.15
N ALA A 36 -16.04 -9.70 10.67
CA ALA A 36 -16.79 -10.86 11.16
C ALA A 36 -17.73 -10.51 12.32
N PHE A 37 -17.38 -9.50 13.11
CA PHE A 37 -18.19 -9.08 14.25
C PHE A 37 -19.55 -8.52 13.86
N VAL A 38 -19.72 -8.07 12.62
CA VAL A 38 -21.03 -7.65 12.09
C VAL A 38 -21.67 -8.76 11.26
N LEU A 39 -20.85 -9.60 10.61
CA LEU A 39 -21.30 -10.72 9.79
C LEU A 39 -21.90 -11.87 10.62
N THR A 40 -21.31 -12.26 11.76
CA THR A 40 -21.84 -13.34 12.61
C THR A 40 -23.25 -12.98 13.10
N PRO A 41 -23.47 -11.77 13.69
CA PRO A 41 -24.80 -11.33 14.08
C PRO A 41 -25.80 -11.26 12.92
N ALA A 42 -25.36 -10.84 11.73
CA ALA A 42 -26.21 -10.73 10.55
C ALA A 42 -26.72 -12.10 10.09
N MET A 43 -25.83 -13.09 9.98
CA MET A 43 -26.22 -14.45 9.64
C MET A 43 -27.14 -15.07 10.71
N MET A 44 -26.83 -14.85 11.99
CA MET A 44 -27.70 -15.32 13.07
C MET A 44 -29.10 -14.70 13.02
N SER A 45 -29.21 -13.41 12.68
CA SER A 45 -30.51 -12.74 12.49
C SER A 45 -31.27 -13.25 11.26
N MET A 46 -30.60 -13.88 10.31
CA MET A 46 -31.25 -14.61 9.20
C MET A 46 -31.64 -16.04 9.57
N GLY A 47 -31.42 -16.46 10.82
CA GLY A 47 -31.72 -17.82 11.29
C GLY A 47 -30.59 -18.83 11.13
N VAL A 48 -29.38 -18.41 10.74
CA VAL A 48 -28.22 -19.30 10.70
C VAL A 48 -27.78 -19.63 12.13
N PRO A 49 -27.63 -20.91 12.52
CA PRO A 49 -27.12 -21.27 13.84
C PRO A 49 -25.76 -20.64 14.11
N ALA A 50 -25.50 -20.20 15.35
CA ALA A 50 -24.29 -19.45 15.68
C ALA A 50 -23.00 -20.21 15.34
N ILE A 51 -22.92 -21.52 15.61
CA ILE A 51 -21.76 -22.34 15.23
C ILE A 51 -21.52 -22.38 13.72
N VAL A 52 -22.58 -22.43 12.91
CA VAL A 52 -22.48 -22.40 11.44
C VAL A 52 -22.06 -21.02 10.97
N ALA A 53 -22.61 -19.95 11.58
CA ALA A 53 -22.24 -18.57 11.27
C ALA A 53 -20.76 -18.30 11.59
N VAL A 54 -20.26 -18.76 12.74
CA VAL A 54 -18.87 -18.61 13.16
C VAL A 54 -17.94 -19.41 12.25
N ALA A 55 -18.27 -20.68 11.98
CA ALA A 55 -17.52 -21.54 11.07
C ALA A 55 -17.43 -20.96 9.64
N SER A 56 -18.56 -20.48 9.10
CA SER A 56 -18.61 -19.87 7.76
C SER A 56 -17.81 -18.56 7.70
N ASN A 57 -17.81 -17.77 8.78
CA ASN A 57 -16.98 -16.57 8.88
C ASN A 57 -15.48 -16.88 8.96
N MET A 58 -15.07 -17.93 9.67
CA MET A 58 -13.67 -18.41 9.65
C MET A 58 -13.25 -18.78 8.22
N CYS A 59 -14.11 -19.53 7.52
CA CYS A 59 -13.87 -20.01 6.16
C CYS A 59 -13.64 -18.88 5.16
N HIS A 60 -14.46 -17.83 5.18
CA HIS A 60 -14.21 -16.74 4.26
C HIS A 60 -13.09 -15.80 4.73
N LYS A 61 -12.71 -15.79 6.02
CA LYS A 61 -11.75 -14.82 6.58
C LYS A 61 -10.33 -15.17 6.19
N PHE A 62 -9.98 -16.46 6.13
CA PHE A 62 -8.60 -16.88 5.84
C PHE A 62 -8.07 -16.38 4.47
N PRO A 63 -8.79 -16.47 3.32
CA PRO A 63 -8.23 -16.04 2.04
C PRO A 63 -8.07 -14.51 1.97
N LYS A 64 -9.02 -13.79 2.57
CA LYS A 64 -9.01 -12.31 2.61
C LYS A 64 -7.85 -11.81 3.46
N ALA A 65 -7.62 -12.44 4.61
CA ALA A 65 -6.54 -12.12 5.51
C ALA A 65 -5.17 -12.34 4.85
N LEU A 66 -5.00 -13.43 4.10
CA LEU A 66 -3.79 -13.67 3.31
C LEU A 66 -3.53 -12.56 2.28
N VAL A 67 -4.53 -12.24 1.44
CA VAL A 67 -4.41 -11.19 0.42
C VAL A 67 -4.13 -9.83 1.05
N GLY A 68 -4.82 -9.51 2.15
CA GLY A 68 -4.61 -8.30 2.92
C GLY A 68 -3.19 -8.21 3.51
N ALA A 69 -2.70 -9.28 4.13
CA ALA A 69 -1.37 -9.37 4.70
C ALA A 69 -0.29 -9.19 3.62
N ILE A 70 -0.39 -9.90 2.49
CA ILE A 70 0.55 -9.76 1.35
C ILE A 70 0.57 -8.32 0.84
N LYS A 71 -0.60 -7.69 0.68
CA LYS A 71 -0.70 -6.31 0.20
C LYS A 71 -0.07 -5.33 1.19
N ARG A 72 -0.31 -5.48 2.49
CA ARG A 72 0.23 -4.60 3.54
C ARG A 72 1.71 -4.82 3.83
N ALA A 73 2.22 -6.04 3.62
CA ALA A 73 3.63 -6.36 3.74
C ALA A 73 4.48 -5.57 2.73
N LYS A 74 3.96 -5.34 1.51
CA LYS A 74 4.63 -4.51 0.49
C LYS A 74 4.85 -3.05 0.92
N TYR A 75 4.07 -2.55 1.88
CA TYR A 75 4.22 -1.20 2.44
C TYR A 75 5.05 -1.17 3.73
N GLY A 76 5.69 -2.28 4.11
CA GLY A 76 6.48 -2.36 5.34
C GLY A 76 5.66 -2.33 6.63
N GLN A 77 4.32 -2.47 6.54
CA GLN A 77 3.42 -2.33 7.69
C GLN A 77 3.25 -3.63 8.50
N VAL A 78 3.61 -4.79 7.94
CA VAL A 78 3.34 -6.10 8.56
C VAL A 78 4.60 -6.63 9.24
N ASP A 79 4.47 -7.02 10.50
CA ASP A 79 5.48 -7.80 11.22
C ASP A 79 5.11 -9.28 11.16
N VAL A 80 5.58 -9.96 10.12
CA VAL A 80 5.25 -11.37 9.86
C VAL A 80 5.71 -12.26 11.00
N LYS A 81 6.85 -11.96 11.62
CA LYS A 81 7.44 -12.74 12.72
C LYS A 81 6.55 -12.68 13.96
N LEU A 82 6.15 -11.48 14.37
CA LEU A 82 5.19 -11.29 15.46
C LEU A 82 3.86 -11.99 15.17
N GLY A 83 3.37 -11.84 13.94
CA GLY A 83 2.11 -12.44 13.49
C GLY A 83 2.12 -13.98 13.53
N ILE A 84 3.22 -14.62 13.12
CA ILE A 84 3.35 -16.09 13.17
C ILE A 84 3.38 -16.59 14.62
N ILE A 85 4.11 -15.91 15.52
CA ILE A 85 4.23 -16.33 16.91
C ILE A 85 2.91 -16.22 17.66
N LEU A 86 2.22 -15.08 17.50
CA LEU A 86 0.86 -14.94 18.02
C LEU A 86 -0.10 -15.93 17.35
N GLY A 87 0.08 -16.19 16.06
CA GLY A 87 -0.72 -17.17 15.31
C GLY A 87 -0.62 -18.60 15.84
N ILE A 88 0.57 -19.06 16.22
CA ILE A 88 0.77 -20.42 16.78
C ILE A 88 0.00 -20.59 18.09
N SER A 89 0.12 -19.62 19.01
CA SER A 89 -0.63 -19.66 20.27
C SER A 89 -2.13 -19.43 20.07
N ALA A 90 -2.51 -18.61 19.07
CA ALA A 90 -3.89 -18.46 18.65
C ALA A 90 -4.49 -19.76 18.12
N GLU A 91 -3.73 -20.59 17.41
CA GLU A 91 -4.25 -21.88 16.93
C GLU A 91 -4.66 -22.80 18.08
N ILE A 92 -3.87 -22.84 19.16
CA ILE A 92 -4.26 -23.56 20.39
C ILE A 92 -5.56 -22.99 20.96
N GLY A 93 -5.68 -21.66 20.98
CA GLY A 93 -6.91 -20.98 21.38
C GLY A 93 -8.11 -21.36 20.50
N VAL A 94 -7.92 -21.47 19.18
CA VAL A 94 -8.96 -21.88 18.24
C VAL A 94 -9.46 -23.29 18.56
N LEU A 95 -8.56 -24.23 18.81
CA LEU A 95 -8.94 -25.60 19.15
C LEU A 95 -9.76 -25.66 20.44
N VAL A 96 -9.35 -24.92 21.46
CA VAL A 96 -10.10 -24.84 22.74
C VAL A 96 -11.46 -24.15 22.53
N GLY A 97 -11.49 -23.01 21.85
CA GLY A 97 -12.73 -22.26 21.60
C GLY A 97 -13.73 -23.04 20.75
N ALA A 98 -13.27 -23.71 19.70
CA ALA A 98 -14.10 -24.58 18.88
C ALA A 98 -14.65 -25.76 19.69
N GLY A 99 -13.80 -26.36 20.55
CA GLY A 99 -14.21 -27.40 21.49
C GLY A 99 -15.30 -26.92 22.46
N ILE A 100 -15.15 -25.75 23.06
CA ILE A 100 -16.19 -25.16 23.93
C ILE A 100 -17.50 -25.00 23.15
N GLN A 101 -17.42 -24.48 21.92
CA GLN A 101 -18.60 -24.21 21.11
C GLN A 101 -19.32 -25.49 20.67
N THR A 102 -18.60 -26.56 20.33
CA THR A 102 -19.20 -27.85 20.01
C THR A 102 -19.84 -28.50 21.23
N HIS A 103 -19.17 -28.49 22.38
CA HIS A 103 -19.75 -29.03 23.62
C HIS A 103 -21.04 -28.31 24.01
N ILE A 104 -21.07 -26.97 23.91
CA ILE A 104 -22.29 -26.19 24.18
C ILE A 104 -23.39 -26.55 23.15
N LYS A 105 -23.03 -26.70 21.88
CA LYS A 105 -23.97 -27.06 20.81
C LYS A 105 -24.54 -28.46 21.00
N GLU A 106 -23.75 -29.40 21.49
CA GLU A 106 -24.16 -30.77 21.79
C GLU A 106 -25.04 -30.83 23.05
N ALA A 107 -24.68 -30.10 24.10
CA ALA A 107 -25.41 -30.09 25.37
C ALA A 107 -26.72 -29.30 25.32
N PHE A 108 -26.74 -28.15 24.62
CA PHE A 108 -27.84 -27.17 24.67
C PHE A 108 -28.42 -26.81 23.30
N GLY A 109 -28.04 -27.54 22.25
CA GLY A 109 -28.58 -27.35 20.90
C GLY A 109 -28.23 -26.01 20.27
N ASN A 110 -29.02 -25.60 19.26
CA ASN A 110 -28.80 -24.33 18.55
C ASN A 110 -29.01 -23.11 19.47
N ALA A 111 -30.02 -23.15 20.34
CA ALA A 111 -30.33 -22.05 21.26
C ALA A 111 -29.17 -21.81 22.24
N GLY A 112 -28.56 -22.86 22.79
CA GLY A 112 -27.39 -22.75 23.65
C GLY A 112 -26.18 -22.14 22.95
N SER A 113 -25.87 -22.61 21.74
CA SER A 113 -24.79 -22.03 20.93
C SER A 113 -25.07 -20.56 20.60
N ASN A 114 -26.31 -20.20 20.25
CA ASN A 114 -26.72 -18.84 19.97
C ASN A 114 -26.59 -17.91 21.20
N LEU A 115 -26.98 -18.41 22.37
CA LEU A 115 -26.84 -17.69 23.64
C LEU A 115 -25.37 -17.48 23.97
N TYR A 116 -24.54 -18.52 23.90
CA TYR A 116 -23.11 -18.44 24.17
C TYR A 116 -22.42 -17.38 23.31
N VAL A 117 -22.60 -17.45 22.00
CA VAL A 117 -22.00 -16.49 21.07
C VAL A 117 -22.49 -15.07 21.33
N SER A 118 -23.79 -14.89 21.58
CA SER A 118 -24.36 -13.55 21.83
C SER A 118 -23.90 -12.96 23.16
N PHE A 119 -23.80 -13.79 24.20
CA PHE A 119 -23.28 -13.38 25.51
C PHE A 119 -21.82 -12.96 25.42
N VAL A 120 -20.97 -13.78 24.78
CA VAL A 120 -19.55 -13.44 24.59
C VAL A 120 -19.40 -12.18 23.74
N PHE A 121 -20.22 -12.00 22.69
CA PHE A 121 -20.26 -10.74 21.93
C PHE A 121 -20.55 -9.54 22.83
N VAL A 122 -21.60 -9.60 23.66
CA VAL A 122 -21.98 -8.49 24.53
C VAL A 122 -20.85 -8.14 25.51
N VAL A 123 -20.25 -9.14 26.17
CA VAL A 123 -19.16 -8.91 27.13
C VAL A 123 -17.92 -8.33 26.44
N VAL A 124 -17.46 -8.95 25.35
CA VAL A 124 -16.24 -8.51 24.65
C VAL A 124 -16.44 -7.13 24.03
N LEU A 125 -17.57 -6.89 23.37
CA LEU A 125 -17.85 -5.59 22.75
C LEU A 125 -18.04 -4.49 23.79
N ALA A 126 -18.57 -4.79 24.98
CA ALA A 126 -18.69 -3.80 26.06
C ALA A 126 -17.31 -3.34 26.52
N ILE A 127 -16.41 -4.30 26.78
CA ILE A 127 -15.06 -4.03 27.28
C ILE A 127 -14.22 -3.37 26.20
N VAL A 128 -14.06 -4.02 25.04
CA VAL A 128 -13.16 -3.54 23.99
C VAL A 128 -13.74 -2.32 23.29
N GLY A 129 -15.03 -2.33 22.93
CA GLY A 129 -15.68 -1.20 22.27
C GLY A 129 -15.75 0.04 23.14
N GLY A 130 -16.04 -0.13 24.44
CA GLY A 130 -16.01 0.97 25.41
C GLY A 130 -14.61 1.56 25.58
N TYR A 131 -13.58 0.71 25.72
CA TYR A 131 -12.20 1.16 25.85
C TYR A 131 -11.69 1.87 24.59
N VAL A 132 -11.98 1.33 23.41
CA VAL A 132 -11.61 1.94 22.12
C VAL A 132 -12.25 3.31 21.96
N LEU A 133 -13.53 3.45 22.32
CA LEU A 133 -14.24 4.73 22.23
C LEU A 133 -13.66 5.75 23.22
N TYR A 134 -13.31 5.30 24.43
CA TYR A 134 -12.60 6.13 25.41
C TYR A 134 -11.23 6.58 24.90
N ASP A 135 -10.44 5.70 24.28
CA ASP A 135 -9.14 6.02 23.70
C ASP A 135 -9.27 7.00 22.52
N ALA A 136 -10.29 6.81 21.66
CA ALA A 136 -10.60 7.73 20.58
C ALA A 136 -10.95 9.13 21.11
N TRP A 137 -11.77 9.20 22.17
CA TRP A 137 -12.15 10.46 22.81
C TRP A 137 -10.92 11.15 23.43
N LYS A 138 -10.02 10.39 24.07
CA LYS A 138 -8.79 10.92 24.66
C LYS A 138 -7.84 11.50 23.61
N ILE A 139 -7.66 10.83 22.48
CA ILE A 139 -6.81 11.32 21.37
C ILE A 139 -7.43 12.56 20.71
N TYR A 140 -8.75 12.59 20.57
CA TYR A 140 -9.44 13.76 20.02
C TYR A 140 -9.23 15.03 20.87
N HIS A 141 -9.07 14.87 22.19
CA HIS A 141 -8.84 15.97 23.13
C HIS A 141 -7.34 16.19 23.48
N SER A 142 -6.39 15.50 22.85
CA SER A 142 -4.96 15.68 23.12
C SER A 142 -4.37 16.86 22.33
N ALA A 143 -3.29 17.45 22.86
CA ALA A 143 -2.59 18.56 22.20
C ALA A 143 -1.98 18.17 20.84
N ASN A 144 -1.55 16.91 20.69
CA ASN A 144 -1.11 16.30 19.43
C ASN A 144 -1.95 15.05 19.13
N PRO A 145 -3.03 15.16 18.34
CA PRO A 145 -3.89 14.03 17.98
C PRO A 145 -3.24 13.01 17.03
N GLU A 146 -2.06 13.34 16.48
CA GLU A 146 -1.35 12.53 15.47
C GLU A 146 -0.24 11.65 16.05
N GLU A 147 0.20 11.90 17.29
CA GLU A 147 1.26 11.11 17.94
C GLU A 147 0.67 10.02 18.85
N GLU A 148 0.94 8.74 18.52
CA GLU A 148 0.58 7.60 19.37
C GLU A 148 1.61 7.42 20.49
N GLN A 149 1.18 7.52 21.74
CA GLN A 149 2.05 7.29 22.90
C GLN A 149 2.04 5.82 23.35
N VAL A 150 3.21 5.28 23.66
CA VAL A 150 3.37 3.92 24.20
C VAL A 150 2.77 3.84 25.61
N SER A 151 1.89 2.85 25.81
CA SER A 151 1.20 2.62 27.07
C SER A 151 2.19 2.34 28.22
N LYS A 152 1.77 2.59 29.47
CA LYS A 152 2.58 2.24 30.66
C LYS A 152 2.82 0.72 30.76
N LEU A 153 1.81 -0.07 30.38
CA LEU A 153 1.86 -1.52 30.40
C LEU A 153 2.86 -2.06 29.37
N ALA A 154 2.85 -1.48 28.16
CA ALA A 154 3.79 -1.81 27.10
C ALA A 154 5.24 -1.53 27.50
N ARG A 155 5.51 -0.36 28.09
CA ARG A 155 6.83 -0.06 28.66
C ARG A 155 7.26 -1.04 29.73
N TRP A 156 6.33 -1.48 30.59
CA TRP A 156 6.62 -2.49 31.60
C TRP A 156 6.97 -3.84 30.95
N VAL A 157 6.19 -4.32 29.98
CA VAL A 157 6.49 -5.56 29.25
C VAL A 157 7.85 -5.48 28.55
N GLN A 158 8.12 -4.37 27.86
CA GLN A 158 9.40 -4.14 27.18
C GLN A 158 10.59 -4.07 28.15
N SER A 159 10.38 -3.64 29.40
CA SER A 159 11.43 -3.59 30.43
C SER A 159 11.80 -4.97 31.00
N LYS A 160 10.90 -5.97 30.89
CA LYS A 160 11.09 -7.29 31.51
C LYS A 160 11.86 -8.22 30.58
N ARG A 161 13.09 -8.55 30.98
CA ARG A 161 13.93 -9.52 30.28
C ARG A 161 13.86 -10.89 30.94
N ILE A 162 13.39 -11.90 30.20
CA ILE A 162 13.30 -13.29 30.65
C ILE A 162 14.29 -14.13 29.84
N PRO A 163 15.35 -14.70 30.46
CA PRO A 163 16.37 -15.47 29.77
C PRO A 163 15.79 -16.60 28.90
N GLY A 164 16.35 -16.79 27.69
CA GLY A 164 15.97 -17.86 26.77
C GLY A 164 14.65 -17.65 26.02
N THR A 165 13.94 -16.53 26.24
CA THR A 165 12.63 -16.28 25.60
C THR A 165 12.54 -14.94 24.86
N MET A 166 13.64 -14.18 24.83
CA MET A 166 13.70 -12.86 24.20
C MET A 166 13.72 -12.98 22.69
N MET A 167 12.95 -12.13 22.03
CA MET A 167 12.92 -12.08 20.57
C MET A 167 12.71 -10.65 20.07
N TYR A 168 13.53 -10.25 19.11
CA TYR A 168 13.39 -8.98 18.40
C TYR A 168 12.21 -9.01 17.43
N PHE A 169 11.41 -7.93 17.44
CA PHE A 169 10.29 -7.68 16.55
C PHE A 169 10.41 -6.32 15.88
N LYS A 170 10.31 -6.32 14.54
CA LYS A 170 10.48 -5.12 13.69
C LYS A 170 9.46 -4.03 14.01
N SER A 171 8.25 -4.42 14.40
CA SER A 171 7.14 -3.48 14.65
C SER A 171 7.30 -2.59 15.88
N ILE A 172 8.13 -3.01 16.84
CA ILE A 172 8.39 -2.28 18.10
C ILE A 172 9.86 -1.87 18.24
N ASP A 173 10.70 -2.27 17.29
CA ASP A 173 12.15 -2.03 17.26
C ASP A 173 12.86 -2.40 18.59
N THR A 174 12.39 -3.45 19.24
CA THR A 174 12.97 -3.94 20.51
C THR A 174 12.73 -5.43 20.68
N GLU A 175 13.43 -6.03 21.64
CA GLU A 175 13.18 -7.39 22.09
C GLU A 175 12.10 -7.42 23.17
N ILE A 176 11.15 -8.36 23.05
CA ILE A 176 10.22 -8.73 24.13
C ILE A 176 10.26 -10.24 24.35
N SER A 177 9.93 -10.68 25.57
CA SER A 177 9.80 -12.11 25.83
C SER A 177 8.57 -12.67 25.11
N VAL A 178 8.75 -13.76 24.35
CA VAL A 178 7.69 -14.50 23.65
C VAL A 178 6.62 -14.98 24.63
N LEU A 179 6.94 -15.20 25.90
CA LEU A 179 5.98 -15.62 26.92
C LEU A 179 4.83 -14.62 27.11
N PHE A 180 5.07 -13.31 26.91
CA PHE A 180 4.00 -12.31 26.96
C PHE A 180 3.06 -12.39 25.75
N THR A 181 3.51 -12.95 24.64
CA THR A 181 2.69 -13.11 23.42
C THR A 181 1.74 -14.31 23.51
N ILE A 182 2.11 -15.37 24.24
CA ILE A 182 1.34 -16.62 24.31
C ILE A 182 -0.10 -16.41 24.82
N PRO A 183 -0.35 -15.75 25.97
CA PRO A 183 -1.72 -15.51 26.43
C PRO A 183 -2.51 -14.64 25.45
N ALA A 184 -1.88 -13.60 24.89
CA ALA A 184 -2.54 -12.71 23.94
C ALA A 184 -2.99 -13.47 22.68
N GLY A 185 -2.11 -14.30 22.10
CA GLY A 185 -2.45 -15.15 20.96
C GLY A 185 -3.53 -16.17 21.33
N PHE A 186 -3.38 -16.89 22.44
CA PHE A 186 -4.38 -17.87 22.91
C PHE A 186 -5.79 -17.27 23.03
N PHE A 187 -5.95 -16.14 23.72
CA PHE A 187 -7.26 -15.49 23.87
C PHE A 187 -7.79 -14.92 22.54
N THR A 188 -6.89 -14.45 21.67
CA THR A 188 -7.23 -14.03 20.29
C THR A 188 -7.84 -15.19 19.50
N GLY A 189 -7.21 -16.37 19.53
CA GLY A 189 -7.70 -17.57 18.87
C GLY A 189 -8.99 -18.12 19.46
N MET A 190 -9.10 -18.15 20.79
CA MET A 190 -10.29 -18.63 21.49
C MET A 190 -11.53 -17.78 21.16
N LEU A 191 -11.38 -16.45 21.11
CA LEU A 191 -12.45 -15.57 20.63
C LEU A 191 -12.71 -15.71 19.13
N ALA A 192 -11.68 -15.94 18.31
CA ALA A 192 -11.87 -16.21 16.89
C ALA A 192 -12.74 -17.44 16.67
N ALA A 193 -12.48 -18.53 17.37
CA ALA A 193 -13.31 -19.73 17.27
C ALA A 193 -14.69 -19.58 17.91
N THR A 194 -14.88 -18.66 18.86
CA THR A 194 -16.16 -18.45 19.55
C THR A 194 -17.11 -17.49 18.82
N ILE A 195 -16.63 -16.31 18.43
CA ILE A 195 -17.46 -15.25 17.84
C ILE A 195 -17.07 -14.90 16.40
N ALA A 196 -16.06 -15.58 15.83
CA ALA A 196 -15.39 -15.25 14.58
C ALA A 196 -14.48 -14.00 14.62
N VAL A 197 -14.16 -13.49 15.82
CA VAL A 197 -13.47 -12.20 15.98
C VAL A 197 -12.30 -12.27 16.98
N GLY A 198 -11.12 -12.69 16.50
CA GLY A 198 -9.91 -12.67 17.32
C GLY A 198 -9.28 -11.30 17.48
N GLY A 199 -9.24 -10.48 16.42
CA GLY A 199 -8.52 -9.21 16.42
C GLY A 199 -9.01 -8.15 17.40
N PHE A 200 -10.16 -8.34 18.05
CA PHE A 200 -10.58 -7.49 19.17
C PHE A 200 -9.79 -7.71 20.45
N ILE A 201 -9.09 -8.82 20.58
CA ILE A 201 -8.03 -8.99 21.57
C ILE A 201 -6.67 -8.79 20.91
N GLY A 202 -6.44 -9.41 19.74
CA GLY A 202 -5.14 -9.38 19.06
C GLY A 202 -4.60 -7.97 18.82
N VAL A 203 -5.39 -7.08 18.22
CA VAL A 203 -4.97 -5.71 17.91
C VAL A 203 -4.77 -4.89 19.19
N PRO A 204 -5.71 -4.82 20.15
CA PRO A 204 -5.48 -4.12 21.41
C PRO A 204 -4.31 -4.68 22.24
N SER A 205 -4.10 -6.00 22.27
CA SER A 205 -2.93 -6.57 22.93
C SER A 205 -1.63 -6.09 22.27
N MET A 206 -1.54 -6.10 20.94
CA MET A 206 -0.37 -5.56 20.25
C MET A 206 -0.12 -4.09 20.57
N ILE A 207 -1.16 -3.25 20.56
CA ILE A 207 -1.05 -1.82 20.82
C ILE A 207 -0.71 -1.53 22.29
N TYR A 208 -1.52 -2.05 23.21
CA TYR A 208 -1.48 -1.64 24.62
C TYR A 208 -0.58 -2.52 25.49
N LEU A 209 -0.35 -3.79 25.13
CA LEU A 209 0.54 -4.69 25.89
C LEU A 209 1.95 -4.73 25.31
N PHE A 210 2.12 -4.64 23.98
CA PHE A 210 3.44 -4.74 23.35
C PHE A 210 3.98 -3.41 22.84
N GLY A 211 3.12 -2.40 22.65
CA GLY A 211 3.53 -1.08 22.16
C GLY A 211 3.67 -1.00 20.64
N VAL A 212 3.02 -1.91 19.91
CA VAL A 212 3.00 -1.91 18.44
C VAL A 212 2.17 -0.73 17.93
N PRO A 213 2.67 0.08 16.99
CA PRO A 213 1.87 1.16 16.38
C PRO A 213 0.56 0.64 15.78
N SER A 214 -0.55 1.39 15.91
CA SER A 214 -1.89 0.90 15.53
C SER A 214 -1.98 0.43 14.08
N ILE A 215 -1.29 1.13 13.16
CA ILE A 215 -1.23 0.77 11.74
C ILE A 215 -0.58 -0.61 11.57
N MET A 216 0.54 -0.87 12.25
CA MET A 216 1.24 -2.15 12.17
C MET A 216 0.49 -3.26 12.89
N ALA A 217 -0.11 -2.99 14.05
CA ALA A 217 -0.92 -3.95 14.79
C ALA A 217 -2.10 -4.45 13.94
N SER A 218 -2.84 -3.53 13.32
CA SER A 218 -3.92 -3.85 12.38
C SER A 218 -3.42 -4.67 11.16
N ALA A 219 -2.18 -4.46 10.72
CA ALA A 219 -1.62 -5.18 9.57
C ALA A 219 -1.15 -6.59 9.96
N THR A 220 -0.42 -6.70 11.06
CA THR A 220 0.07 -7.95 11.64
C THR A 220 -1.07 -8.87 12.07
N GLU A 221 -2.21 -8.32 12.52
CA GLU A 221 -3.43 -9.08 12.79
C GLU A 221 -3.92 -9.86 11.56
N LEU A 222 -3.66 -9.40 10.33
CA LEU A 222 -4.03 -10.15 9.13
C LEU A 222 -3.24 -11.46 8.99
N VAL A 223 -2.00 -11.52 9.49
CA VAL A 223 -1.20 -12.75 9.54
C VAL A 223 -1.80 -13.71 10.56
N ILE A 224 -2.13 -13.21 11.76
CA ILE A 224 -2.78 -14.00 12.82
C ILE A 224 -4.13 -14.55 12.32
N ALA A 225 -4.93 -13.68 11.69
CA ALA A 225 -6.23 -13.99 11.09
C ALA A 225 -6.16 -15.03 9.97
N PHE A 226 -5.08 -15.05 9.19
CA PHE A 226 -4.85 -16.09 8.19
C PHE A 226 -4.61 -17.44 8.86
N ILE A 227 -3.71 -17.50 9.84
CA ILE A 227 -3.35 -18.74 10.56
C ILE A 227 -4.59 -19.31 11.28
N MET A 228 -5.17 -18.54 12.20
CA MET A 228 -6.33 -18.98 12.99
C MET A 228 -7.58 -19.21 12.13
N GLY A 229 -7.72 -18.44 11.04
CA GLY A 229 -8.81 -18.61 10.08
C GLY A 229 -8.68 -19.94 9.32
N MET A 230 -7.47 -20.30 8.88
CA MET A 230 -7.22 -21.57 8.20
C MET A 230 -7.47 -22.76 9.12
N GLY A 231 -6.85 -22.77 10.30
CA GLY A 231 -7.00 -23.86 11.26
C GLY A 231 -8.43 -24.03 11.77
N GLY A 232 -9.09 -22.92 12.12
CA GLY A 232 -10.50 -22.92 12.50
C GLY A 232 -11.43 -23.41 11.37
N SER A 233 -11.15 -23.03 10.12
CA SER A 233 -11.92 -23.51 8.96
C SER A 233 -11.80 -25.01 8.78
N ILE A 234 -10.60 -25.56 8.90
CA ILE A 234 -10.36 -27.00 8.79
C ILE A 234 -11.08 -27.73 9.93
N LYS A 235 -10.91 -27.26 11.18
CA LYS A 235 -11.53 -27.84 12.37
C LYS A 235 -13.05 -27.90 12.26
N PHE A 236 -13.71 -26.77 11.96
CA PHE A 236 -15.17 -26.74 11.81
C PHE A 236 -15.68 -27.43 10.55
N ALA A 237 -14.90 -27.48 9.47
CA ALA A 237 -15.26 -28.23 8.27
C ALA A 237 -15.28 -29.74 8.56
N TRP A 238 -14.31 -30.24 9.34
CA TRP A 238 -14.25 -31.63 9.75
C TRP A 238 -15.47 -32.06 10.58
N GLU A 239 -16.00 -31.13 11.37
CA GLU A 239 -17.21 -31.33 12.18
C GLU A 239 -18.52 -31.05 11.41
N GLY A 240 -18.43 -30.60 10.16
CA GLY A 240 -19.58 -30.37 9.28
C GLY A 240 -20.34 -29.06 9.54
N PHE A 241 -19.72 -28.07 10.19
CA PHE A 241 -20.35 -26.78 10.51
C PHE A 241 -20.13 -25.67 9.47
N VAL A 242 -19.22 -25.85 8.52
CA VAL A 242 -18.93 -24.84 7.48
C VAL A 242 -19.97 -24.90 6.36
N ASP A 243 -20.76 -23.83 6.18
CA ASP A 243 -21.56 -23.65 4.96
C ASP A 243 -20.74 -22.88 3.92
N ILE A 244 -20.15 -23.62 2.99
CA ILE A 244 -19.30 -23.06 1.93
C ILE A 244 -20.07 -22.07 1.04
N ARG A 245 -21.40 -22.21 0.90
CA ARG A 245 -22.21 -21.34 0.05
C ARG A 245 -22.30 -19.94 0.67
N LEU A 246 -22.57 -19.87 1.97
CA LEU A 246 -22.54 -18.61 2.73
C LEU A 246 -21.15 -17.99 2.66
N ALA A 247 -20.11 -18.78 2.93
CA ALA A 247 -18.72 -18.31 2.93
C ALA A 247 -18.33 -17.70 1.57
N MET A 248 -18.68 -18.33 0.45
CA MET A 248 -18.34 -17.83 -0.89
C MET A 248 -19.10 -16.56 -1.29
N ILE A 249 -20.39 -16.45 -0.96
CA ILE A 249 -21.17 -15.23 -1.25
C ILE A 249 -20.63 -14.04 -0.44
N ILE A 250 -20.36 -14.26 0.85
CA ILE A 250 -19.78 -13.23 1.72
C ILE A 250 -18.35 -12.88 1.26
N LEU A 251 -17.56 -13.88 0.83
CA LEU A 251 -16.24 -13.67 0.23
C LEU A 251 -16.32 -12.75 -0.97
N ALA A 252 -17.20 -13.04 -1.93
CA ALA A 252 -17.39 -12.24 -3.13
C ALA A 252 -17.68 -10.77 -2.82
N GLY A 253 -18.67 -10.48 -1.97
CA GLY A 253 -19.01 -9.10 -1.61
C GLY A 253 -17.87 -8.39 -0.89
N SER A 254 -17.26 -9.06 0.09
CA SER A 254 -16.24 -8.44 0.93
C SER A 254 -14.91 -8.15 0.23
N LEU A 255 -14.55 -8.86 -0.84
CA LEU A 255 -13.30 -8.59 -1.57
C LEU A 255 -13.35 -7.19 -2.21
N PHE A 256 -14.52 -6.77 -2.70
CA PHE A 256 -14.75 -5.39 -3.15
C PHE A 256 -14.70 -4.40 -1.98
N GLY A 257 -15.39 -4.73 -0.88
CA GLY A 257 -15.42 -3.89 0.32
C GLY A 257 -14.03 -3.61 0.89
N ILE A 258 -13.18 -4.64 1.02
CA ILE A 258 -11.83 -4.53 1.60
C ILE A 258 -10.98 -3.52 0.84
N GLN A 259 -11.10 -3.48 -0.49
CA GLN A 259 -10.32 -2.53 -1.30
C GLN A 259 -10.72 -1.08 -0.99
N LEU A 260 -12.02 -0.80 -0.90
CA LEU A 260 -12.54 0.52 -0.55
C LEU A 260 -12.18 0.90 0.90
N GLY A 261 -12.31 -0.04 1.84
CA GLY A 261 -11.96 0.16 3.24
C GLY A 261 -10.48 0.51 3.43
N ALA A 262 -9.58 -0.21 2.75
CA ALA A 262 -8.13 0.03 2.83
C ALA A 262 -7.73 1.38 2.20
N ILE A 263 -8.39 1.78 1.11
CA ILE A 263 -8.22 3.15 0.55
C ILE A 263 -8.77 4.19 1.52
N GLY A 264 -9.88 3.90 2.20
CA GLY A 264 -10.42 4.72 3.28
C GLY A 264 -9.34 5.13 4.26
N THR A 265 -8.60 4.17 4.82
CA THR A 265 -7.60 4.43 5.87
C THR A 265 -6.49 5.40 5.49
N THR A 266 -6.19 5.59 4.21
CA THR A 266 -5.10 6.49 3.78
C THR A 266 -5.49 7.97 3.84
N TYR A 267 -6.78 8.29 3.89
CA TYR A 267 -7.28 9.67 3.85
C TYR A 267 -7.95 10.13 5.16
N VAL A 268 -7.95 9.28 6.19
CA VAL A 268 -8.59 9.57 7.49
C VAL A 268 -7.58 9.66 8.61
N LYS A 269 -7.89 10.54 9.57
CA LYS A 269 -7.10 10.67 10.80
C LYS A 269 -7.19 9.39 11.65
N PRO A 270 -6.10 8.97 12.32
CA PRO A 270 -6.07 7.71 13.10
C PRO A 270 -7.20 7.56 14.13
N TYR A 271 -7.57 8.64 14.83
CA TYR A 271 -8.66 8.59 15.81
C TYR A 271 -10.02 8.28 15.19
N MET A 272 -10.27 8.68 13.92
CA MET A 272 -11.55 8.40 13.25
C MET A 272 -11.76 6.90 13.02
N VAL A 273 -10.68 6.15 12.81
CA VAL A 273 -10.73 4.68 12.72
C VAL A 273 -11.24 4.09 14.04
N LYS A 274 -10.75 4.59 15.17
CA LYS A 274 -11.18 4.16 16.51
C LYS A 274 -12.64 4.58 16.79
N VAL A 275 -13.07 5.78 16.36
CA VAL A 275 -14.46 6.23 16.49
C VAL A 275 -15.42 5.32 15.72
N VAL A 276 -15.14 5.05 14.44
CA VAL A 276 -15.97 4.15 13.61
C VAL A 276 -16.04 2.77 14.22
N MET A 277 -14.89 2.21 14.62
CA MET A 277 -14.83 0.91 15.28
C MET A 277 -15.68 0.88 16.54
N GLY A 278 -15.48 1.83 17.46
CA GLY A 278 -16.22 1.92 18.72
C GLY A 278 -17.73 2.04 18.52
N ILE A 279 -18.19 2.90 17.61
CA ILE A 279 -19.62 3.08 17.34
C ILE A 279 -20.26 1.79 16.82
N ILE A 280 -19.67 1.15 15.80
CA ILE A 280 -20.23 -0.10 15.25
C ILE A 280 -20.23 -1.18 16.34
N MET A 281 -19.17 -1.30 17.13
CA MET A 281 -19.08 -2.28 18.22
C MET A 281 -20.19 -2.08 19.26
N ILE A 282 -20.46 -0.84 19.70
CA ILE A 282 -21.51 -0.55 20.67
C ILE A 282 -22.90 -0.82 20.09
N LEU A 283 -23.15 -0.47 18.82
CA LEU A 283 -24.43 -0.77 18.18
C LEU A 283 -24.67 -2.28 18.04
N VAL A 284 -23.63 -3.04 17.68
CA VAL A 284 -23.70 -4.51 17.60
C VAL A 284 -23.87 -5.14 18.99
N LEU A 285 -23.24 -4.58 20.02
CA LEU A 285 -23.46 -4.98 21.41
C LEU A 285 -24.95 -4.91 21.76
N PHE A 286 -25.59 -3.76 21.53
CA PHE A 286 -27.03 -3.63 21.83
C PHE A 286 -27.86 -4.59 20.97
N SER A 287 -27.53 -4.72 19.68
CA SER A 287 -28.19 -5.70 18.80
C SER A 287 -28.15 -7.11 19.40
N ARG A 288 -27.00 -7.61 19.88
CA ARG A 288 -26.91 -8.94 20.51
C ARG A 288 -27.51 -8.99 21.90
N GLY A 289 -27.45 -7.91 22.67
CA GLY A 289 -28.08 -7.80 23.98
C GLY A 289 -29.59 -8.05 23.94
N PHE A 290 -30.28 -7.49 22.95
CA PHE A 290 -31.73 -7.73 22.76
C PHE A 290 -32.08 -9.19 22.43
N MET A 291 -31.14 -9.97 21.87
CA MET A 291 -31.39 -11.39 21.56
C MET A 291 -31.17 -12.32 22.77
N ILE A 292 -30.42 -11.90 23.79
CA ILE A 292 -30.15 -12.74 24.97
C ILE A 292 -31.43 -13.22 25.65
N PRO A 293 -32.43 -12.36 25.95
CA PRO A 293 -33.69 -12.82 26.52
C PRO A 293 -34.45 -13.82 25.63
N VAL A 294 -34.39 -13.66 24.31
CA VAL A 294 -35.02 -14.59 23.36
C VAL A 294 -34.38 -15.98 23.50
N TYR A 295 -33.05 -16.07 23.50
CA TYR A 295 -32.37 -17.35 23.64
C TYR A 295 -32.49 -17.97 25.04
N LEU A 296 -32.58 -17.15 26.10
CA LEU A 296 -32.88 -17.64 27.45
C LEU A 296 -34.29 -18.22 27.54
N SER A 297 -35.25 -17.61 26.84
CA SER A 297 -36.62 -18.12 26.72
C SER A 297 -36.66 -19.43 25.92
N ASP A 298 -35.88 -19.54 24.84
CA ASP A 298 -35.78 -20.76 24.02
C ASP A 298 -35.18 -21.95 24.78
N LEU A 299 -34.36 -21.68 25.81
CA LEU A 299 -33.75 -22.67 26.70
C LEU A 299 -34.56 -22.93 27.98
N ASP A 300 -35.75 -22.33 28.10
CA ASP A 300 -36.61 -22.41 29.28
C ASP A 300 -35.92 -21.95 30.60
N TYR A 301 -34.89 -21.07 30.52
CA TYR A 301 -34.23 -20.46 31.68
C TYR A 301 -35.00 -19.25 32.25
N ILE A 302 -35.86 -18.63 31.43
CA ILE A 302 -36.82 -17.62 31.85
C ILE A 302 -38.21 -18.02 31.36
N ASN A 303 -39.25 -17.36 31.90
CA ASN A 303 -40.62 -17.56 31.41
C ASN A 303 -40.68 -17.33 29.89
N ARG A 304 -41.37 -18.24 29.19
CA ARG A 304 -41.52 -18.16 27.73
C ARG A 304 -42.07 -16.80 27.32
N LEU A 305 -41.28 -16.07 26.54
CA LEU A 305 -41.69 -14.79 26.00
C LEU A 305 -42.87 -15.00 25.07
N SER A 306 -43.82 -14.06 25.09
CA SER A 306 -44.89 -14.07 24.09
C SER A 306 -44.29 -13.95 22.69
N VAL A 307 -44.93 -14.57 21.70
CA VAL A 307 -44.49 -14.52 20.29
C VAL A 307 -44.31 -13.07 19.83
N GLY A 308 -45.19 -12.16 20.26
CA GLY A 308 -45.08 -10.73 19.97
C GLY A 308 -43.82 -10.09 20.57
N THR A 309 -43.53 -10.35 21.85
CA THR A 309 -42.34 -9.82 22.53
C THR A 309 -41.04 -10.33 21.90
N ALA A 310 -40.96 -11.63 21.59
CA ALA A 310 -39.80 -12.22 20.93
C ALA A 310 -39.57 -11.64 19.53
N HIS A 311 -40.66 -11.38 18.78
CA HIS A 311 -40.58 -10.69 17.49
C HIS A 311 -40.10 -9.25 17.61
N ILE A 312 -40.56 -8.51 18.63
CA ILE A 312 -40.09 -7.13 18.87
C ILE A 312 -38.60 -7.12 19.16
N PHE A 313 -38.11 -7.98 20.06
CA PHE A 313 -36.68 -8.05 20.40
C PHE A 313 -35.83 -8.42 19.18
N SER A 314 -36.28 -9.40 18.39
CA SER A 314 -35.62 -9.81 17.16
C SER A 314 -35.61 -8.69 16.11
N GLY A 315 -36.72 -7.96 15.96
CA GLY A 315 -36.84 -6.82 15.05
C GLY A 315 -35.95 -5.63 15.44
N VAL A 316 -35.91 -5.29 16.73
CA VAL A 316 -35.01 -4.25 17.27
C VAL A 316 -33.55 -4.65 17.05
N SER A 317 -33.20 -5.90 17.35
CA SER A 317 -31.85 -6.44 17.13
C SER A 317 -31.41 -6.30 15.67
N TYR A 318 -32.26 -6.71 14.73
CA TYR A 318 -31.98 -6.62 13.30
C TYR A 318 -31.87 -5.18 12.81
N THR A 319 -32.74 -4.29 13.30
CA THR A 319 -32.73 -2.86 12.95
C THR A 319 -31.46 -2.19 13.44
N LEU A 320 -31.04 -2.44 14.68
CA LEU A 320 -29.77 -1.93 15.23
C LEU A 320 -28.56 -2.40 14.43
N LEU A 321 -28.59 -3.65 13.93
CA LEU A 321 -27.52 -4.19 13.11
C LEU A 321 -27.43 -3.50 11.74
N ILE A 322 -28.56 -3.31 11.07
CA ILE A 322 -28.61 -2.54 9.81
C ILE A 322 -28.13 -1.11 10.06
N PHE A 323 -28.59 -0.48 11.14
CA PHE A 323 -28.16 0.86 11.52
C PHE A 323 -26.65 0.92 11.78
N ALA A 324 -26.06 -0.08 12.42
CA ALA A 324 -24.61 -0.19 12.61
C ALA A 324 -23.85 -0.26 11.28
N LEU A 325 -24.31 -1.09 10.35
CA LEU A 325 -23.73 -1.25 9.02
C LEU A 325 -23.82 0.05 8.20
N LEU A 326 -24.99 0.69 8.19
CA LEU A 326 -25.22 1.96 7.49
C LEU A 326 -24.39 3.08 8.09
N THR A 327 -24.40 3.23 9.41
CA THR A 327 -23.61 4.25 10.13
C THR A 327 -22.13 4.08 9.84
N GLY A 328 -21.61 2.85 9.95
CA GLY A 328 -20.22 2.54 9.60
C GLY A 328 -19.88 2.90 8.16
N GLY A 329 -20.71 2.48 7.20
CA GLY A 329 -20.54 2.79 5.79
C GLY A 329 -20.54 4.31 5.52
N VAL A 330 -21.54 5.03 6.04
CA VAL A 330 -21.68 6.48 5.87
C VAL A 330 -20.50 7.23 6.47
N ILE A 331 -20.07 6.90 7.69
CA ILE A 331 -18.92 7.57 8.30
C ILE A 331 -17.66 7.32 7.47
N ILE A 332 -17.43 6.09 7.01
CA ILE A 332 -16.25 5.77 6.18
C ILE A 332 -16.28 6.52 4.84
N PHE A 333 -17.43 6.53 4.15
CA PHE A 333 -17.57 7.25 2.87
C PHE A 333 -17.44 8.76 3.02
N THR A 334 -18.07 9.35 4.04
CA THR A 334 -17.99 10.79 4.29
C THR A 334 -16.57 11.20 4.68
N ALA A 335 -15.89 10.39 5.49
CA ALA A 335 -14.52 10.67 5.89
C ALA A 335 -13.54 10.53 4.71
N LEU A 336 -13.74 9.53 3.84
CA LEU A 336 -12.99 9.42 2.58
C LEU A 336 -13.20 10.65 1.68
N TRP A 337 -14.45 11.07 1.50
CA TRP A 337 -14.78 12.22 0.65
C TRP A 337 -14.18 13.52 1.18
N ARG A 338 -14.28 13.72 2.50
CA ARG A 338 -13.72 14.88 3.19
C ARG A 338 -12.20 14.89 3.14
N GLY A 339 -11.55 13.77 3.47
CA GLY A 339 -10.10 13.63 3.41
C GLY A 339 -9.55 13.87 1.99
N ARG A 340 -10.23 13.36 0.97
CA ARG A 340 -9.87 13.64 -0.43
C ARG A 340 -10.04 15.11 -0.80
N ARG A 341 -11.10 15.77 -0.34
CA ARG A 341 -11.31 17.22 -0.56
C ARG A 341 -10.28 18.07 0.16
N GLU A 342 -9.97 17.78 1.43
CA GLU A 342 -8.96 18.49 2.21
C GLU A 342 -7.57 18.31 1.58
N HIS A 343 -7.23 17.09 1.14
CA HIS A 343 -6.00 16.85 0.39
C HIS A 343 -5.95 17.64 -0.94
N LEU A 344 -7.05 17.68 -1.71
CA LEU A 344 -7.15 18.51 -2.91
C LEU A 344 -7.08 20.01 -2.62
N GLN A 345 -7.64 20.47 -1.49
CA GLN A 345 -7.55 21.87 -1.06
C GLN A 345 -6.15 22.24 -0.59
N LEU A 346 -5.45 21.36 0.14
CA LEU A 346 -4.06 21.56 0.52
C LEU A 346 -3.17 21.68 -0.72
N LEU A 347 -3.38 20.82 -1.72
CA LEU A 347 -2.69 20.91 -3.01
C LEU A 347 -2.95 22.27 -3.68
N ARG A 348 -4.22 22.70 -3.78
CA ARG A 348 -4.57 24.01 -4.34
C ARG A 348 -4.01 25.18 -3.53
N THR A 349 -4.01 25.10 -2.20
CA THR A 349 -3.54 26.18 -1.32
C THR A 349 -2.02 26.29 -1.37
N GLN A 350 -1.31 25.16 -1.46
CA GLN A 350 0.14 25.13 -1.70
C GLN A 350 0.49 25.64 -3.10
N GLU A 351 -0.30 25.32 -4.13
CA GLU A 351 -0.16 25.90 -5.47
C GLU A 351 -0.42 27.42 -5.45
N THR A 352 -1.45 27.89 -4.76
CA THR A 352 -1.79 29.33 -4.68
C THR A 352 -0.78 30.11 -3.82
N ALA A 353 -0.29 29.53 -2.72
CA ALA A 353 0.75 30.13 -1.88
C ALA A 353 2.10 30.18 -2.62
N ALA A 354 2.47 29.10 -3.33
CA ALA A 354 3.65 29.08 -4.20
C ALA A 354 3.53 30.06 -5.37
N PHE A 355 2.32 30.30 -5.88
CA PHE A 355 2.04 31.31 -6.92
C PHE A 355 2.16 32.75 -6.38
N SER A 356 1.83 32.99 -5.11
CA SER A 356 1.91 34.32 -4.50
C SER A 356 3.31 34.72 -4.01
N GLN A 357 4.16 33.76 -3.63
CA GLN A 357 5.54 34.00 -3.18
C GLN A 357 6.58 34.06 -4.31
N SER A 358 6.21 33.73 -5.55
CA SER A 358 7.15 33.56 -6.68
C SER A 358 7.34 34.81 -7.56
N PHE A 359 6.83 35.98 -7.16
CA PHE A 359 6.98 37.23 -7.92
C PHE A 359 8.30 38.00 -7.67
N SER A 360 9.28 37.38 -7.00
CA SER A 360 10.65 37.91 -6.93
C SER A 360 11.64 36.86 -7.42
N LEU A 361 12.29 37.13 -8.55
CA LEU A 361 13.45 36.37 -9.04
C LEU A 361 14.51 36.29 -7.92
N PRO A 362 14.96 35.10 -7.50
CA PRO A 362 16.08 35.01 -6.57
C PRO A 362 17.33 35.57 -7.23
N VAL A 363 17.97 36.52 -6.56
CA VAL A 363 19.31 37.03 -6.92
C VAL A 363 20.31 35.87 -6.86
N ALA A 364 21.21 35.81 -7.83
CA ALA A 364 22.12 34.69 -8.14
C ALA A 364 23.10 34.23 -7.03
N ASN A 365 22.98 34.71 -5.79
CA ASN A 365 23.96 34.50 -4.72
C ASN A 365 23.48 33.66 -3.52
N GLU A 366 22.26 33.12 -3.50
CA GLU A 366 21.75 32.27 -2.39
C GLU A 366 21.69 30.77 -2.72
N ILE A 367 22.55 30.27 -3.61
CA ILE A 367 22.62 28.85 -3.95
C ILE A 367 23.96 28.28 -3.49
N ASN A 368 24.14 28.14 -2.19
CA ASN A 368 25.26 27.42 -1.59
C ASN A 368 24.82 26.84 -0.24
N ASP A 369 24.17 25.68 -0.26
CA ASP A 369 24.46 24.53 0.61
C ASP A 369 23.38 23.44 0.44
N ILE A 370 23.84 22.26 -0.01
CA ILE A 370 23.07 21.03 -0.37
C ILE A 370 22.24 21.13 -1.66
N GLN A 371 22.91 21.07 -2.83
CA GLN A 371 22.22 20.98 -4.14
C GLN A 371 22.60 19.67 -4.88
N LEU A 372 21.83 18.59 -4.68
CA LEU A 372 21.83 17.44 -5.59
C LEU A 372 20.82 17.66 -6.71
N SER A 373 21.18 18.57 -7.61
CA SER A 373 20.89 18.61 -9.05
C SER A 373 21.44 19.94 -9.56
N PRO A 374 22.68 20.00 -10.09
CA PRO A 374 23.14 21.20 -10.75
C PRO A 374 22.45 21.24 -12.12
N LEU A 375 21.25 21.80 -12.17
CA LEU A 375 20.30 21.80 -13.29
C LEU A 375 20.96 21.61 -14.67
N GLY A 376 20.89 20.38 -15.18
CA GLY A 376 21.27 20.01 -16.54
C GLY A 376 22.76 20.08 -16.89
N LYS A 377 23.70 19.96 -15.93
CA LYS A 377 25.14 19.89 -16.28
C LYS A 377 25.57 18.59 -16.98
N PHE A 378 24.91 17.47 -16.71
CA PHE A 378 25.18 16.15 -17.32
C PHE A 378 26.67 15.74 -17.42
N ASN A 379 27.47 16.15 -16.43
CA ASN A 379 28.91 15.92 -16.44
C ASN A 379 29.25 14.56 -15.81
N ARG A 380 28.61 14.23 -14.68
CA ARG A 380 28.86 12.97 -13.96
C ARG A 380 27.74 11.99 -14.26
N ILE A 381 28.00 11.09 -15.19
CA ILE A 381 27.04 10.13 -15.73
C ILE A 381 27.24 8.77 -15.08
N LEU A 382 26.22 8.26 -14.40
CA LEU A 382 26.18 6.90 -13.86
C LEU A 382 25.34 5.98 -14.74
N LEU A 383 25.99 5.11 -15.50
CA LEU A 383 25.34 3.99 -16.19
C LEU A 383 25.16 2.82 -15.22
N VAL A 384 23.92 2.37 -15.06
CA VAL A 384 23.60 1.14 -14.32
C VAL A 384 23.29 0.02 -15.31
N THR A 385 24.01 -1.10 -15.21
CA THR A 385 23.85 -2.24 -16.12
C THR A 385 23.98 -3.58 -15.40
N ASP A 386 23.15 -4.52 -15.81
CA ASP A 386 23.17 -5.93 -15.41
C ASP A 386 23.69 -6.84 -16.55
N GLY A 387 24.13 -6.25 -17.67
CA GLY A 387 24.56 -6.98 -18.86
C GLY A 387 23.42 -7.64 -19.65
N SER A 388 22.17 -7.45 -19.25
CA SER A 388 21.02 -8.01 -19.97
C SER A 388 20.78 -7.32 -21.32
N GLU A 389 19.98 -7.97 -22.18
CA GLU A 389 19.52 -7.36 -23.43
C GLU A 389 18.70 -6.07 -23.23
N PHE A 390 18.19 -5.82 -22.02
CA PHE A 390 17.40 -4.64 -21.68
C PHE A 390 18.27 -3.44 -21.29
N SER A 391 19.50 -3.68 -20.80
CA SER A 391 20.47 -2.61 -20.46
C SER A 391 21.33 -2.21 -21.66
N THR A 392 21.39 -3.01 -22.74
CA THR A 392 22.19 -2.71 -23.94
C THR A 392 21.90 -1.33 -24.56
N GLY A 393 20.62 -0.91 -24.60
CA GLY A 393 20.24 0.41 -25.10
C GLY A 393 20.82 1.53 -24.23
N ALA A 394 20.68 1.40 -22.91
CA ALA A 394 21.23 2.34 -21.94
C ALA A 394 22.76 2.41 -22.02
N THR A 395 23.46 1.27 -22.11
CA THR A 395 24.92 1.24 -22.25
C THR A 395 25.41 2.02 -23.46
N ARG A 396 24.79 1.77 -24.63
CA ARG A 396 25.15 2.44 -25.88
C ARG A 396 24.95 3.96 -25.79
N GLU A 397 23.79 4.39 -25.31
CA GLU A 397 23.46 5.82 -25.27
C GLU A 397 24.19 6.55 -24.13
N ALA A 398 24.55 5.88 -23.04
CA ALA A 398 25.39 6.44 -21.99
C ALA A 398 26.80 6.76 -22.48
N ILE A 399 27.43 5.84 -23.23
CA ILE A 399 28.75 6.07 -23.83
C ILE A 399 28.68 7.25 -24.81
N LYS A 400 27.70 7.27 -25.71
CA LYS A 400 27.52 8.38 -26.67
C LYS A 400 27.29 9.73 -25.97
N LEU A 401 26.46 9.75 -24.92
CA LEU A 401 26.19 10.98 -24.18
C LEU A 401 27.46 11.47 -23.48
N ALA A 402 28.19 10.57 -22.80
CA ALA A 402 29.45 10.91 -22.14
C ALA A 402 30.52 11.45 -23.12
N GLN A 403 30.55 10.96 -24.36
CA GLN A 403 31.44 11.50 -25.40
C GLN A 403 31.13 12.96 -25.76
N LYS A 404 29.85 13.35 -25.68
CA LYS A 404 29.37 14.70 -26.02
C LYS A 404 29.35 15.67 -24.84
N THR A 405 29.46 15.19 -23.60
CA THR A 405 29.40 16.02 -22.38
C THR A 405 30.75 16.14 -21.68
N SER A 406 31.18 15.11 -20.94
CA SER A 406 32.28 15.19 -19.96
C SER A 406 33.51 14.36 -20.26
N LYS A 407 33.44 13.46 -21.24
CA LYS A 407 34.43 12.40 -21.48
C LYS A 407 34.66 11.48 -20.28
N GLN A 408 33.76 11.47 -19.30
CA GLN A 408 33.83 10.61 -18.12
C GLN A 408 32.55 9.80 -17.95
N LEU A 409 32.68 8.51 -17.69
CA LEU A 409 31.57 7.59 -17.46
C LEU A 409 31.81 6.78 -16.19
N TYR A 410 30.81 6.71 -15.32
CA TYR A 410 30.76 5.77 -14.22
C TYR A 410 29.85 4.62 -14.64
N VAL A 411 30.33 3.38 -14.58
CA VAL A 411 29.53 2.19 -14.86
C VAL A 411 29.40 1.37 -13.58
N MET A 412 28.17 0.99 -13.25
CA MET A 412 27.85 0.27 -12.04
C MET A 412 27.05 -1.01 -12.32
N SER A 413 27.43 -2.07 -11.61
CA SER A 413 26.67 -3.32 -11.51
C SER A 413 26.51 -3.70 -10.05
N VAL A 414 25.35 -4.24 -9.71
CA VAL A 414 25.01 -4.63 -8.34
C VAL A 414 24.78 -6.13 -8.27
N VAL A 415 25.59 -6.80 -7.47
CA VAL A 415 25.41 -8.22 -7.12
C VAL A 415 24.47 -8.28 -5.92
N ARG A 416 23.38 -9.06 -6.05
CA ARG A 416 22.40 -9.17 -4.98
C ARG A 416 22.94 -10.09 -3.90
N THR A 417 23.04 -9.56 -2.68
CA THR A 417 23.38 -10.37 -1.51
C THR A 417 22.10 -10.87 -0.85
N ASN A 418 22.14 -12.08 -0.34
CA ASN A 418 21.07 -12.63 0.50
C ASN A 418 21.73 -13.54 1.53
N PRO A 419 21.76 -13.17 2.82
CA PRO A 419 22.48 -13.91 3.87
C PRO A 419 22.09 -15.41 3.95
N GLU A 420 20.83 -15.75 3.68
CA GLU A 420 20.36 -17.14 3.64
C GLU A 420 20.88 -17.89 2.41
N TYR A 421 20.95 -17.22 1.26
CA TYR A 421 21.42 -17.81 0.00
C TYR A 421 22.95 -17.93 -0.08
N GLU A 422 23.66 -16.98 0.53
CA GLU A 422 25.13 -16.99 0.61
C GLU A 422 25.66 -18.19 1.39
N SER A 423 24.95 -18.59 2.46
CA SER A 423 25.31 -19.77 3.26
C SER A 423 24.97 -21.10 2.58
N LEU A 424 23.94 -21.13 1.73
CA LEU A 424 23.45 -22.34 1.07
C LEU A 424 24.12 -22.62 -0.29
N ALA A 425 24.54 -21.59 -1.02
CA ALA A 425 25.06 -21.73 -2.38
C ALA A 425 26.14 -20.70 -2.77
N PRO A 426 27.32 -20.70 -2.12
CA PRO A 426 28.39 -19.72 -2.36
C PRO A 426 28.90 -19.70 -3.81
N GLN A 427 28.89 -20.85 -4.50
CA GLN A 427 29.30 -20.98 -5.90
C GLN A 427 28.42 -20.18 -6.88
N LEU A 428 27.12 -19.99 -6.56
CA LEU A 428 26.22 -19.18 -7.38
C LEU A 428 26.54 -17.70 -7.25
N LEU A 429 26.86 -17.23 -6.03
CA LEU A 429 27.27 -15.85 -5.78
C LEU A 429 28.58 -15.53 -6.51
N GLU A 430 29.58 -16.41 -6.44
CA GLU A 430 30.84 -16.26 -7.18
C GLU A 430 30.60 -16.16 -8.69
N LYS A 431 29.66 -16.96 -9.22
CA LYS A 431 29.28 -16.91 -10.63
C LYS A 431 28.60 -15.59 -11.01
N GLU A 432 27.67 -15.09 -10.20
CA GLU A 432 27.01 -13.80 -10.43
C GLU A 432 27.99 -12.63 -10.34
N GLN A 433 28.89 -12.66 -9.35
CA GLN A 433 29.95 -11.67 -9.20
C GLN A 433 30.89 -11.67 -10.41
N LYS A 434 31.34 -12.85 -10.87
CA LYS A 434 32.18 -12.97 -12.06
C LYS A 434 31.46 -12.47 -13.31
N ALA A 435 30.17 -12.75 -13.45
CA ALA A 435 29.37 -12.23 -14.56
C ALA A 435 29.27 -10.69 -14.51
N ALA A 436 29.04 -10.10 -13.32
CA ALA A 436 29.00 -8.66 -13.13
C ALA A 436 30.34 -8.00 -13.47
N ILE A 437 31.46 -8.58 -13.02
CA ILE A 437 32.81 -8.10 -13.35
C ILE A 437 33.05 -8.11 -14.87
N ASN A 438 32.73 -9.22 -15.55
CA ASN A 438 32.89 -9.31 -17.00
C ASN A 438 32.08 -8.24 -17.74
N VAL A 439 30.86 -7.94 -17.29
CA VAL A 439 30.02 -6.88 -17.86
C VAL A 439 30.68 -5.51 -17.66
N LEU A 440 31.18 -5.22 -16.46
CA LEU A 440 31.87 -3.97 -16.16
C LEU A 440 33.13 -3.80 -17.02
N GLU A 441 33.94 -4.84 -17.17
CA GLU A 441 35.12 -4.84 -18.03
C GLU A 441 34.76 -4.59 -19.49
N GLN A 442 33.74 -5.27 -20.01
CA GLN A 442 33.29 -5.08 -21.39
C GLN A 442 32.84 -3.64 -21.66
N VAL A 443 32.06 -3.06 -20.75
CA VAL A 443 31.62 -1.66 -20.88
C VAL A 443 32.81 -0.70 -20.75
N LYS A 444 33.74 -0.97 -19.82
CA LYS A 444 34.96 -0.18 -19.64
C LYS A 444 35.80 -0.16 -20.91
N THR A 445 36.10 -1.32 -21.50
CA THR A 445 36.84 -1.41 -22.77
C THR A 445 36.13 -0.65 -23.90
N THR A 446 34.80 -0.79 -24.00
CA THR A 446 34.02 -0.08 -25.02
C THR A 446 34.08 1.44 -24.82
N ALA A 447 34.03 1.90 -23.57
CA ALA A 447 34.12 3.32 -23.22
C ALA A 447 35.53 3.88 -23.47
N GLU A 448 36.59 3.14 -23.15
CA GLU A 448 37.99 3.53 -23.41
C GLU A 448 38.28 3.61 -24.92
N GLN A 449 37.78 2.67 -25.72
CA GLN A 449 37.82 2.73 -27.19
C GLN A 449 37.09 3.95 -27.75
N ALA A 450 36.08 4.43 -27.02
CA ALA A 450 35.33 5.64 -27.32
C ALA A 450 36.02 6.92 -26.80
N ASN A 451 37.27 6.83 -26.32
CA ASN A 451 38.06 7.92 -25.71
C ASN A 451 37.41 8.51 -24.43
N LEU A 452 36.77 7.68 -23.61
CA LEU A 452 36.22 8.05 -22.31
C LEU A 452 37.10 7.54 -21.17
N THR A 453 37.23 8.34 -20.12
CA THR A 453 37.65 7.83 -18.81
C THR A 453 36.48 7.07 -18.19
N CYS A 454 36.64 5.78 -17.92
CA CYS A 454 35.58 4.93 -17.40
C CYS A 454 35.93 4.34 -16.03
N GLU A 455 35.12 4.66 -15.02
CA GLU A 455 35.23 4.12 -13.67
C GLU A 455 34.20 3.01 -13.45
N ALA A 456 34.67 1.82 -13.10
CA ALA A 456 33.83 0.65 -12.89
C ALA A 456 33.56 0.43 -11.39
N LEU A 457 32.27 0.35 -11.03
CA LEU A 457 31.77 0.25 -9.67
C LEU A 457 31.01 -1.07 -9.50
N LEU A 458 31.58 -2.00 -8.74
CA LEU A 458 30.88 -3.18 -8.27
C LEU A 458 30.31 -2.89 -6.88
N ARG A 459 29.01 -3.14 -6.67
CA ARG A 459 28.35 -3.04 -5.36
C ARG A 459 27.67 -4.36 -5.00
N HIS A 460 27.51 -4.57 -3.70
CA HIS A 460 26.89 -5.74 -3.12
C HIS A 460 25.79 -5.27 -2.17
N GLY A 461 24.55 -5.71 -2.37
CA GLY A 461 23.45 -5.31 -1.51
C GLY A 461 22.19 -6.13 -1.73
N GLU A 462 21.35 -6.23 -0.70
CA GLU A 462 20.09 -6.98 -0.76
C GLU A 462 19.11 -6.33 -1.75
N GLU A 463 19.11 -4.98 -1.76
CA GLU A 463 18.19 -4.14 -2.53
C GLU A 463 18.96 -3.28 -3.54
N VAL A 464 19.01 -3.75 -4.80
CA VAL A 464 19.73 -3.11 -5.91
C VAL A 464 19.50 -1.59 -6.04
N HIS A 465 18.26 -1.14 -5.82
CA HIS A 465 17.92 0.27 -5.95
C HIS A 465 18.56 1.18 -4.89
N GLN A 466 18.79 0.68 -3.67
CA GLN A 466 19.42 1.44 -2.59
C GLN A 466 20.88 1.68 -2.94
N GLU A 467 21.61 0.63 -3.31
CA GLU A 467 23.01 0.74 -3.77
C GLU A 467 23.18 1.76 -4.89
N ILE A 468 22.28 1.76 -5.88
CA ILE A 468 22.32 2.73 -6.99
C ILE A 468 22.12 4.16 -6.50
N VAL A 469 21.14 4.39 -5.63
CA VAL A 469 20.81 5.72 -5.11
C VAL A 469 21.93 6.23 -4.21
N GLU A 470 22.41 5.39 -3.28
CA GLU A 470 23.51 5.73 -2.38
C GLU A 470 24.79 6.06 -3.16
N GLU A 471 25.12 5.29 -4.20
CA GLU A 471 26.28 5.58 -5.03
C GLU A 471 26.11 6.88 -5.82
N ALA A 472 24.92 7.11 -6.39
CA ALA A 472 24.62 8.35 -7.10
C ALA A 472 24.74 9.58 -6.19
N GLU A 473 24.29 9.48 -4.93
CA GLU A 473 24.37 10.56 -3.95
C GLU A 473 25.81 10.75 -3.44
N LYS A 474 26.45 9.66 -3.00
CA LYS A 474 27.83 9.65 -2.49
C LYS A 474 28.80 10.24 -3.50
N SER A 475 28.69 9.79 -4.74
CA SER A 475 29.55 10.23 -5.84
C SER A 475 28.98 11.45 -6.56
N ARG A 476 27.91 12.09 -6.07
CA ARG A 476 27.31 13.33 -6.62
C ARG A 476 27.12 13.26 -8.13
N MET A 477 26.43 12.24 -8.60
CA MET A 477 26.10 12.04 -10.01
C MET A 477 25.06 13.06 -10.47
N ASP A 478 25.20 13.53 -11.70
CA ASP A 478 24.23 14.47 -12.29
C ASP A 478 23.03 13.72 -12.89
N ILE A 479 23.30 12.53 -13.43
CA ILE A 479 22.31 11.71 -14.11
C ILE A 479 22.59 10.21 -13.94
N ILE A 480 21.51 9.45 -13.72
CA ILE A 480 21.53 7.98 -13.75
C ILE A 480 20.94 7.53 -15.08
N ILE A 481 21.66 6.70 -15.82
CA ILE A 481 21.21 6.11 -17.09
C ILE A 481 20.96 4.62 -16.88
N MET A 482 19.75 4.16 -17.21
CA MET A 482 19.41 2.76 -17.04
C MET A 482 18.45 2.23 -18.10
N GLY A 483 18.47 0.92 -18.29
CA GLY A 483 17.52 0.23 -19.15
C GLY A 483 16.13 0.11 -18.53
N ARG A 484 15.16 -0.30 -19.34
CA ARG A 484 13.88 -0.84 -18.88
C ARG A 484 13.55 -2.14 -19.59
N ARG A 485 12.83 -3.03 -18.90
CA ARG A 485 12.33 -4.27 -19.53
C ARG A 485 11.37 -3.95 -20.68
N GLY A 486 11.44 -4.77 -21.74
CA GLY A 486 10.75 -4.58 -23.02
C GLY A 486 9.33 -5.19 -23.08
N LYS A 487 8.67 -5.03 -24.24
CA LYS A 487 7.28 -5.41 -24.53
C LYS A 487 7.11 -6.90 -24.95
N THR A 488 7.56 -7.89 -24.18
CA THR A 488 7.29 -9.32 -24.49
C THR A 488 6.41 -10.00 -23.45
N GLY A 489 5.41 -10.77 -23.91
CA GLY A 489 4.48 -11.54 -23.06
C GLY A 489 3.27 -10.78 -22.48
N LEU A 490 2.56 -11.43 -21.55
CA LEU A 490 1.36 -10.92 -20.86
C LEU A 490 1.66 -9.76 -19.88
N LEU A 491 2.94 -9.47 -19.59
CA LEU A 491 3.42 -8.46 -18.63
C LEU A 491 3.65 -7.07 -19.25
N ARG A 492 2.94 -6.78 -20.35
CA ARG A 492 3.18 -5.76 -21.39
C ARG A 492 3.26 -4.29 -20.94
N LEU A 493 3.03 -3.98 -19.66
CA LEU A 493 2.83 -2.61 -19.14
C LEU A 493 3.71 -2.26 -17.95
N MET A 494 4.54 -3.17 -17.44
CA MET A 494 5.26 -2.92 -16.18
C MET A 494 6.70 -2.48 -16.43
N MET A 495 7.03 -1.27 -15.97
CA MET A 495 8.41 -0.84 -15.73
C MET A 495 9.10 -1.88 -14.84
N GLY A 496 10.39 -2.17 -15.10
CA GLY A 496 11.16 -3.07 -14.23
C GLY A 496 11.14 -2.57 -12.79
N SER A 497 10.97 -3.48 -11.82
CA SER A 497 10.83 -3.12 -10.40
C SER A 497 12.00 -2.29 -9.87
N THR A 498 13.22 -2.48 -10.40
CA THR A 498 14.40 -1.70 -10.03
C THR A 498 14.34 -0.27 -10.57
N THR A 499 14.04 -0.08 -11.86
CA THR A 499 13.89 1.25 -12.48
C THR A 499 12.87 2.10 -11.75
N ALA A 500 11.71 1.52 -11.42
CA ALA A 500 10.65 2.19 -10.67
C ALA A 500 11.12 2.67 -9.28
N LYS A 501 11.81 1.78 -8.55
CA LYS A 501 12.33 2.08 -7.21
C LYS A 501 13.43 3.15 -7.24
N VAL A 502 14.35 3.11 -8.21
CA VAL A 502 15.40 4.13 -8.37
C VAL A 502 14.77 5.50 -8.67
N ILE A 503 13.78 5.56 -9.56
CA ILE A 503 13.05 6.81 -9.85
C ILE A 503 12.31 7.34 -8.63
N GLY A 504 11.70 6.45 -7.83
CA GLY A 504 11.02 6.84 -6.60
C GLY A 504 11.97 7.43 -5.55
N SER A 505 13.20 6.91 -5.45
CA SER A 505 14.08 7.18 -4.31
C SER A 505 15.23 8.15 -4.60
N THR A 506 15.64 8.35 -5.86
CA THR A 506 16.80 9.22 -6.15
C THR A 506 16.46 10.70 -6.17
N LEU A 507 17.47 11.51 -5.84
CA LEU A 507 17.48 12.96 -6.05
C LEU A 507 18.01 13.37 -7.45
N CYS A 508 18.68 12.47 -8.16
CA CYS A 508 19.33 12.75 -9.45
C CYS A 508 18.36 12.64 -10.63
N SER A 509 18.60 13.35 -11.73
CA SER A 509 17.82 13.12 -12.95
C SER A 509 18.07 11.70 -13.48
N ILE A 510 17.06 11.09 -14.12
CA ILE A 510 17.17 9.72 -14.63
C ILE A 510 16.82 9.69 -16.11
N LEU A 511 17.70 9.10 -16.90
CA LEU A 511 17.43 8.76 -18.30
C LEU A 511 17.15 7.26 -18.42
N VAL A 512 15.92 6.93 -18.76
CA VAL A 512 15.50 5.56 -19.04
C VAL A 512 15.55 5.31 -20.54
N VAL A 513 16.35 4.33 -20.96
CA VAL A 513 16.59 4.02 -22.37
C VAL A 513 16.05 2.63 -22.71
N PRO A 514 15.00 2.52 -23.55
CA PRO A 514 14.56 1.23 -24.08
C PRO A 514 15.64 0.57 -24.94
N ARG A 515 15.62 -0.76 -25.08
CA ARG A 515 16.60 -1.52 -25.88
C ARG A 515 16.88 -0.93 -27.27
N ALA A 516 15.83 -0.56 -27.99
CA ALA A 516 15.90 0.00 -29.35
C ALA A 516 15.98 1.54 -29.39
N GLY A 517 15.91 2.22 -28.24
CA GLY A 517 15.95 3.69 -28.18
C GLY A 517 17.32 4.23 -28.59
N GLN A 518 17.34 5.33 -29.34
CA GLN A 518 18.57 5.97 -29.82
C GLN A 518 18.44 7.49 -29.65
N LEU A 519 19.51 8.13 -29.18
CA LEU A 519 19.62 9.59 -29.11
C LEU A 519 20.38 10.08 -30.35
N ALA A 520 19.73 10.01 -31.51
CA ALA A 520 20.33 10.41 -32.78
C ALA A 520 20.37 11.93 -32.99
N GLY A 521 19.67 12.71 -32.16
CA GLY A 521 19.62 14.17 -32.22
C GLY A 521 18.53 14.70 -33.15
N LYS A 522 17.50 13.90 -33.47
CA LYS A 522 16.43 14.29 -34.39
C LYS A 522 15.48 15.33 -33.80
N SER A 523 14.98 15.06 -32.60
CA SER A 523 14.09 15.98 -31.87
C SER A 523 13.94 15.55 -30.42
N ILE A 524 13.74 16.51 -29.53
CA ILE A 524 13.40 16.32 -28.13
C ILE A 524 11.96 16.79 -27.90
N LEU A 525 11.08 15.94 -27.37
CA LEU A 525 9.73 16.34 -26.96
C LEU A 525 9.75 16.71 -25.48
N LEU A 526 9.58 18.00 -25.19
CA LEU A 526 9.46 18.51 -23.83
C LEU A 526 7.98 18.65 -23.46
N ALA A 527 7.53 17.86 -22.49
CA ALA A 527 6.15 17.95 -22.00
C ALA A 527 6.07 18.87 -20.77
N VAL A 528 5.22 19.90 -20.87
CA VAL A 528 5.04 20.94 -19.85
C VAL A 528 3.59 21.08 -19.40
N ASP A 529 3.42 21.33 -18.10
CA ASP A 529 2.12 21.51 -17.43
C ASP A 529 2.03 22.87 -16.71
N GLY A 530 3.04 23.74 -16.87
CA GLY A 530 3.12 25.05 -16.21
C GLY A 530 3.64 25.01 -14.78
N SER A 531 3.92 23.83 -14.23
CA SER A 531 4.51 23.68 -12.90
C SER A 531 6.00 24.02 -12.88
N ARG A 532 6.53 24.33 -11.68
CA ARG A 532 7.98 24.50 -11.46
C ARG A 532 8.81 23.30 -11.91
N TYR A 533 8.23 22.09 -11.85
CA TYR A 533 8.90 20.86 -12.29
C TYR A 533 9.04 20.82 -13.80
N SER A 534 8.05 21.34 -14.53
CA SER A 534 8.14 21.50 -15.98
C SER A 534 9.12 22.60 -16.40
N ASP A 535 9.27 23.67 -15.61
CA ASP A 535 10.27 24.72 -15.85
C ASP A 535 11.70 24.17 -15.68
N VAL A 536 11.92 23.39 -14.62
CA VAL A 536 13.18 22.69 -14.39
C VAL A 536 13.46 21.66 -15.50
N ALA A 537 12.42 20.96 -15.96
CA ALA A 537 12.54 20.08 -17.11
C ALA A 537 12.90 20.82 -18.40
N ALA A 538 12.42 22.05 -18.59
CA ALA A 538 12.78 22.88 -19.73
C ALA A 538 14.26 23.27 -19.73
N VAL A 539 14.81 23.66 -18.57
CA VAL A 539 16.25 23.96 -18.42
C VAL A 539 17.10 22.73 -18.74
N ALA A 540 16.72 21.56 -18.22
CA ALA A 540 17.40 20.32 -18.52
C ALA A 540 17.29 19.94 -20.02
N ALA A 541 16.14 20.17 -20.64
CA ALA A 541 15.91 19.95 -22.07
C ALA A 541 16.79 20.85 -22.94
N ILE A 542 16.95 22.13 -22.59
CA ILE A 542 17.86 23.06 -23.27
C ILE A 542 19.29 22.54 -23.21
N ASN A 543 19.76 22.15 -22.02
CA ASN A 543 21.14 21.71 -21.85
C ASN A 543 21.42 20.43 -22.64
N ILE A 544 20.52 19.44 -22.58
CA ILE A 544 20.71 18.20 -23.36
C ILE A 544 20.56 18.46 -24.86
N ALA A 545 19.67 19.37 -25.28
CA ALA A 545 19.52 19.79 -26.67
C ALA A 545 20.81 20.40 -27.23
N LYS A 546 21.51 21.25 -26.47
CA LYS A 546 22.81 21.81 -26.87
C LYS A 546 23.86 20.73 -27.10
N HIS A 547 23.93 19.73 -26.22
CA HIS A 547 24.86 18.60 -26.39
C HIS A 547 24.47 17.70 -27.57
N LEU A 548 23.17 17.46 -27.77
CA LEU A 548 22.68 16.61 -28.86
C LEU A 548 22.56 17.33 -30.20
N GLN A 549 22.63 18.66 -30.23
CA GLN A 549 22.31 19.53 -31.37
C GLN A 549 20.93 19.22 -31.95
N ALA A 550 19.95 19.05 -31.06
CA ALA A 550 18.60 18.63 -31.43
C ALA A 550 17.58 19.76 -31.23
N PRO A 551 16.60 19.91 -32.15
CA PRO A 551 15.48 20.81 -31.94
C PRO A 551 14.57 20.31 -30.81
N ILE A 552 13.82 21.23 -30.19
CA ILE A 552 12.85 20.91 -29.13
C ILE A 552 11.41 21.13 -29.65
N GLU A 553 10.53 20.16 -29.46
CA GLU A 553 9.09 20.36 -29.57
C GLU A 553 8.52 20.48 -28.15
N VAL A 554 7.94 21.63 -27.81
CA VAL A 554 7.29 21.86 -26.52
C VAL A 554 5.83 21.49 -26.64
N MET A 555 5.35 20.64 -25.74
CA MET A 555 3.98 20.14 -25.75
C MET A 555 3.31 20.36 -24.41
N THR A 556 2.05 20.80 -24.44
CA THR A 556 1.15 20.73 -23.27
C THR A 556 -0.11 19.95 -23.62
N VAL A 557 -0.69 19.29 -22.62
CA VAL A 557 -1.90 18.47 -22.78
C VAL A 557 -3.04 19.05 -21.96
N VAL A 558 -4.14 19.40 -22.63
CA VAL A 558 -5.36 19.90 -22.01
C VAL A 558 -6.36 18.76 -21.89
N ASP A 559 -6.91 18.57 -20.69
CA ASP A 559 -7.93 17.54 -20.46
C ASP A 559 -9.26 17.93 -21.13
N VAL A 560 -9.97 16.92 -21.64
CA VAL A 560 -11.20 17.12 -22.40
C VAL A 560 -12.31 17.59 -21.44
N GLY A 561 -12.71 18.86 -21.56
CA GLY A 561 -13.84 19.44 -20.81
C GLY A 561 -13.48 20.54 -19.81
N GLN A 562 -12.19 20.89 -19.64
CA GLN A 562 -11.79 22.06 -18.87
C GLN A 562 -11.27 23.14 -19.82
N GLY A 563 -11.92 24.31 -19.84
CA GLY A 563 -11.67 25.42 -20.78
C GLY A 563 -10.32 26.15 -20.62
N HIS A 564 -9.22 25.43 -20.36
CA HIS A 564 -7.89 25.96 -20.06
C HIS A 564 -7.01 26.16 -21.31
N GLN A 565 -7.58 26.30 -22.52
CA GLN A 565 -6.79 26.49 -23.74
C GLN A 565 -5.93 27.77 -23.70
N THR A 566 -6.45 28.85 -23.12
CA THR A 566 -5.72 30.11 -22.98
C THR A 566 -4.50 29.98 -22.06
N GLU A 567 -4.63 29.26 -20.95
CA GLU A 567 -3.53 29.02 -20.00
C GLU A 567 -2.45 28.12 -20.61
N ALA A 568 -2.87 27.07 -21.31
CA ALA A 568 -1.97 26.20 -22.08
C ALA A 568 -1.15 26.98 -23.11
N ALA A 569 -1.76 27.94 -23.82
CA ALA A 569 -1.05 28.79 -24.77
C ALA A 569 0.00 29.68 -24.10
N VAL A 570 -0.31 30.26 -22.94
CA VAL A 570 0.64 31.08 -22.16
C VAL A 570 1.84 30.25 -21.70
N ILE A 571 1.61 29.04 -21.17
CA ILE A 571 2.68 28.16 -20.70
C ILE A 571 3.63 27.80 -21.85
N VAL A 572 3.08 27.37 -22.98
CA VAL A 572 3.88 26.91 -24.11
C VAL A 572 4.67 28.07 -24.74
N GLU A 573 4.06 29.23 -24.93
CA GLU A 573 4.76 30.41 -25.48
C GLU A 573 5.86 30.93 -24.54
N ARG A 574 5.67 30.88 -23.22
CA ARG A 574 6.71 31.21 -22.24
C ARG A 574 7.93 30.31 -22.40
N ILE A 575 7.72 29.00 -22.41
CA ILE A 575 8.81 28.01 -22.52
C ILE A 575 9.47 28.08 -23.89
N LYS A 576 8.68 28.25 -24.96
CA LYS A 576 9.19 28.46 -26.32
C LYS A 576 10.12 29.66 -26.37
N THR A 577 9.71 30.80 -25.84
CA THR A 577 10.54 32.02 -25.78
C THR A 577 11.85 31.76 -25.04
N LEU A 578 11.79 31.07 -23.90
CA LEU A 578 12.95 30.70 -23.10
C LEU A 578 13.92 29.80 -23.90
N ILE A 579 13.43 28.85 -24.68
CA ILE A 579 14.24 27.97 -25.53
C ILE A 579 14.82 28.73 -26.74
N THR A 580 14.02 29.59 -27.39
CA THR A 580 14.48 30.40 -28.53
C THR A 580 15.63 31.33 -28.14
N ASN A 581 15.57 31.94 -26.96
CA ASN A 581 16.63 32.80 -26.43
C ASN A 581 17.97 32.07 -26.22
N GLU A 582 17.93 30.74 -26.05
CA GLU A 582 19.10 29.88 -25.93
C GLU A 582 19.65 29.40 -27.30
N GLY A 583 19.06 29.88 -28.41
CA GLY A 583 19.50 29.60 -29.78
C GLY A 583 19.10 28.21 -30.30
N ILE A 584 18.09 27.58 -29.69
CA ILE A 584 17.60 26.25 -30.08
C ILE A 584 16.32 26.39 -30.91
N ASP A 585 16.25 25.66 -32.02
CA ASP A 585 15.04 25.57 -32.84
C ASP A 585 13.90 24.91 -32.05
N VAL A 586 12.75 25.58 -32.01
CA VAL A 586 11.63 25.19 -31.13
C VAL A 586 10.27 25.35 -31.77
N GLU A 587 9.52 24.24 -31.77
CA GLU A 587 8.11 24.19 -32.10
C GLU A 587 7.25 24.04 -30.84
N SER A 588 5.97 24.39 -30.95
CA SER A 588 5.00 24.39 -29.85
C SER A 588 3.72 23.69 -30.26
N LEU A 589 3.21 22.80 -29.41
CA LEU A 589 2.00 22.03 -29.64
C LEU A 589 1.08 22.00 -28.40
N ILE A 590 -0.22 22.21 -28.61
CA ILE A 590 -1.26 22.02 -27.59
C ILE A 590 -2.13 20.85 -28.05
N VAL A 591 -2.22 19.79 -27.22
CA VAL A 591 -2.99 18.59 -27.54
C VAL A 591 -4.13 18.42 -26.54
N ASN A 592 -5.31 18.05 -27.04
CA ASN A 592 -6.42 17.67 -26.17
C ASN A 592 -6.38 16.16 -25.93
N GLY A 593 -6.44 15.72 -24.67
CA GLY A 593 -6.48 14.30 -24.35
C GLY A 593 -5.92 13.96 -22.98
N ARG A 594 -5.58 12.67 -22.79
CA ARG A 594 -4.93 12.20 -21.57
C ARG A 594 -3.42 12.45 -21.66
N PRO A 595 -2.75 13.02 -20.64
CA PRO A 595 -1.36 13.44 -20.74
C PRO A 595 -0.39 12.36 -21.23
N ALA A 596 -0.33 11.22 -20.57
CA ALA A 596 0.66 10.18 -20.89
C ALA A 596 0.47 9.60 -22.30
N GLU A 597 -0.77 9.26 -22.67
CA GLU A 597 -1.11 8.76 -24.00
C GLU A 597 -0.79 9.80 -25.08
N SER A 598 -1.16 11.06 -24.86
CA SER A 598 -0.94 12.13 -25.84
C SER A 598 0.55 12.40 -26.05
N ILE A 599 1.35 12.42 -24.98
CA ILE A 599 2.81 12.59 -25.05
C ILE A 599 3.44 11.46 -25.88
N VAL A 600 3.09 10.21 -25.57
CA VAL A 600 3.69 9.04 -26.23
C VAL A 600 3.25 8.94 -27.69
N ASP A 601 1.98 9.18 -27.98
CA ASP A 601 1.45 9.17 -29.35
C ASP A 601 2.07 10.30 -30.19
N THR A 602 2.28 11.48 -29.60
CA THR A 602 2.96 12.59 -30.27
C THR A 602 4.43 12.24 -30.56
N ALA A 603 5.17 11.75 -29.55
CA ALA A 603 6.55 11.32 -29.74
C ALA A 603 6.68 10.26 -30.84
N LYS A 604 5.73 9.33 -30.91
CA LYS A 604 5.70 8.30 -31.96
C LYS A 604 5.41 8.88 -33.35
N LYS A 605 4.41 9.77 -33.47
CA LYS A 605 4.04 10.42 -34.74
C LYS A 605 5.17 11.30 -35.28
N ARG A 606 5.89 11.98 -34.40
CA ARG A 606 6.98 12.90 -34.72
C ARG A 606 8.33 12.22 -34.88
N GLY A 607 8.46 10.95 -34.49
CA GLY A 607 9.72 10.21 -34.57
C GLY A 607 10.76 10.73 -33.59
N THR A 608 10.32 11.13 -32.39
CA THR A 608 11.15 11.75 -31.36
C THR A 608 12.14 10.77 -30.72
N ASP A 609 13.38 11.22 -30.51
CA ASP A 609 14.46 10.43 -29.89
C ASP A 609 14.41 10.43 -28.35
N LEU A 610 13.95 11.54 -27.76
CA LEU A 610 13.91 11.76 -26.32
C LEU A 610 12.64 12.51 -25.89
N ILE A 611 11.94 11.97 -24.90
CA ILE A 611 10.90 12.68 -24.15
C ILE A 611 11.52 13.23 -22.86
N VAL A 612 11.27 14.50 -22.55
CA VAL A 612 11.67 15.13 -21.29
C VAL A 612 10.42 15.50 -20.50
N VAL A 613 10.36 15.05 -19.24
CA VAL A 613 9.27 15.35 -18.30
C VAL A 613 9.85 15.71 -16.93
N GLY A 614 9.18 16.65 -16.24
CA GLY A 614 9.45 16.90 -14.83
C GLY A 614 8.94 15.76 -13.95
N SER A 615 9.65 15.46 -12.86
CA SER A 615 9.09 14.64 -11.79
C SER A 615 8.11 15.49 -11.00
N HIS A 616 6.81 15.18 -11.06
CA HIS A 616 5.84 15.80 -10.14
C HIS A 616 6.35 15.65 -8.70
N GLY A 617 6.50 16.75 -7.97
CA GLY A 617 6.88 16.68 -6.56
C GLY A 617 5.65 16.60 -5.67
N ARG A 618 5.39 15.40 -5.18
CA ARG A 618 4.50 15.19 -4.04
C ARG A 618 5.26 15.54 -2.77
N THR A 619 4.61 16.23 -1.84
CA THR A 619 5.19 16.63 -0.54
C THR A 619 5.03 15.52 0.50
N GLY A 620 5.92 15.47 1.51
CA GLY A 620 5.79 14.57 2.66
C GLY A 620 6.10 13.09 2.35
N LEU A 621 5.33 12.16 2.93
CA LEU A 621 5.49 10.70 2.81
C LEU A 621 5.32 10.18 1.37
N GLU A 622 4.80 11.01 0.46
CA GLU A 622 4.63 10.68 -0.95
C GLU A 622 5.88 10.96 -1.83
N LYS A 623 6.97 11.49 -1.24
CA LYS A 623 8.27 11.73 -1.91
C LYS A 623 8.82 10.51 -2.66
N VAL A 624 8.44 9.30 -2.23
CA VAL A 624 8.93 8.01 -2.74
C VAL A 624 8.12 7.50 -3.94
N LEU A 625 6.99 8.16 -4.30
CA LEU A 625 6.10 7.71 -5.36
C LEU A 625 6.28 8.51 -6.65
N MET A 626 6.57 7.81 -7.74
CA MET A 626 6.67 8.38 -9.09
C MET A 626 5.34 9.01 -9.54
N GLY A 627 5.40 10.13 -10.27
CA GLY A 627 4.23 10.77 -10.86
C GLY A 627 3.50 9.85 -11.86
N SER A 628 2.16 9.84 -11.82
CA SER A 628 1.33 8.93 -12.63
C SER A 628 1.49 9.14 -14.14
N VAL A 629 1.83 10.35 -14.58
CA VAL A 629 2.11 10.64 -16.00
C VAL A 629 3.49 10.09 -16.39
N SER A 630 4.53 10.43 -15.63
CA SER A 630 5.90 9.97 -15.88
C SER A 630 6.00 8.44 -15.92
N ASP A 631 5.35 7.74 -14.97
CA ASP A 631 5.33 6.27 -14.90
C ASP A 631 4.74 5.65 -16.17
N ARG A 632 3.59 6.18 -16.60
CA ARG A 632 2.92 5.71 -17.82
C ARG A 632 3.70 6.06 -19.09
N VAL A 633 4.34 7.23 -19.15
CA VAL A 633 5.19 7.61 -20.30
C VAL A 633 6.35 6.65 -20.43
N ILE A 634 7.08 6.33 -19.35
CA ILE A 634 8.19 5.36 -19.41
C ILE A 634 7.72 3.97 -19.85
N GLY A 635 6.57 3.52 -19.34
CA GLY A 635 6.00 2.22 -19.69
C GLY A 635 5.62 2.10 -21.17
N LEU A 636 5.18 3.18 -21.80
CA LEU A 636 4.62 3.18 -23.15
C LEU A 636 5.59 3.65 -24.23
N ALA A 637 6.49 4.60 -23.92
CA ALA A 637 7.40 5.23 -24.86
C ALA A 637 8.36 4.24 -25.53
N GLU A 638 8.55 4.39 -26.84
CA GLU A 638 9.47 3.58 -27.65
C GLU A 638 10.88 4.22 -27.73
N CYS A 639 10.96 5.53 -27.45
CA CYS A 639 12.18 6.32 -27.35
C CYS A 639 12.65 6.50 -25.90
N ALA A 640 13.78 7.19 -25.71
CA ALA A 640 14.32 7.44 -24.37
C ALA A 640 13.45 8.44 -23.60
N VAL A 641 13.44 8.34 -22.26
CA VAL A 641 12.68 9.25 -21.39
C VAL A 641 13.59 9.79 -20.30
N LEU A 642 13.75 11.12 -20.25
CA LEU A 642 14.45 11.84 -19.20
C LEU A 642 13.44 12.34 -18.16
N ILE A 643 13.57 11.83 -16.93
CA ILE A 643 12.85 12.32 -15.76
C ILE A 643 13.73 13.31 -15.03
N VAL A 644 13.32 14.57 -15.00
CA VAL A 644 14.08 15.64 -14.36
C VAL A 644 13.60 15.82 -12.93
N LYS A 645 14.52 15.74 -11.98
CA LYS A 645 14.26 15.91 -10.54
C LYS A 645 14.45 17.36 -10.12
N THR A 646 13.62 17.83 -9.19
CA THR A 646 13.72 19.16 -8.56
C THR A 646 13.69 18.97 -7.04
N TYR A 647 14.72 19.46 -6.34
CA TYR A 647 14.76 19.52 -4.89
C TYR A 647 14.98 20.94 -4.41
#